data_AF-A0A8T3DPW8-F1
#
_entry.id   AF-A0A8T3DPW8-F1
#
_cell.length_a   1.000
_cell.length_b   1.000
_cell.length_c   1.000
_cell.angle_alpha   90.00
_cell.angle_beta   90.00
_cell.angle_gamma   90.00
#
_symmetry.space_group_name_H-M   'P 1'
#
loop_
_entity.id
_entity.type
_entity.pdbx_description
1 polymer ?
#
loop_
_entity_poly.entity_id
_entity_poly.type
_entity_poly.pdbx_seq_one_letter_code
_entity_poly.pdbx_strand_id
1 'polypeptide(L)'
;MEATTILPTLKKKLAFLSGGKDRRSGLILTIPLCTEQTSMEELSSTLDYLLSIPSEKCKARGFTVIVDGRKSQWNIVKTVVLMLQNVIPAEVSLVCVVKPDEFWDKKVTHFCFWKEKDRLGFEVILVSANKLTRYIEPCQLTDEFGGTLVYDHMDWLNKRLVFEKFTKESTSLLDELTVINENEKGSQPDKDRPADCSFLPSFDPETVLQNGHELLSELQQRRFNGSEGGTGTAWSPMDDELLAQPQVMKLLDSLREQYTKYQEVCRQRSKRSQLDEIHTKVMQVVNWLEGPGTEQLRTQWGIGDSIRASQALQQKHEEIESQHSEWFAVYVELNQQIAGLLSAGDEEDLVDLKSLQQQLSDVCYRQASQLEFRQNVLQSAHEFHATAQDLSQQLDGLLGMLCADVAPADGAAIQQTLKHLEEKLKTVEGTLQGLREKGQVLLDQISTQTSWSYGKDVTIENKENIDHIHGVMEDMQLRKQRCEDMVDVRRLKMLQMVQLFKCEEDAVQAVEWLGELLDALLKTHVRLGDDAQESKILLEKHKKFVDVAQSTYDYGRQLLQATVVLCQSLRCTTRSSGDTLPRLNRVWKQFSVTSDERVQRLDMASSFHTTAEKVLKEGSEQGDTGVSFEVYEEIEAIGRSLLDRLTVPVVFPDGSEQYFGSPSDMASSAKHIRDKMKLVEVKRMQQEEVVQQQEEEVETAPQDS
;
A
#
# COMPACT_ATOMS: atom_id res chain seq x y z
N MET A 1 13.58 -61.79 -49.82
CA MET A 1 13.02 -62.82 -48.92
C MET A 1 13.76 -62.70 -47.60
N GLU A 2 13.08 -62.60 -46.47
CA GLU A 2 13.71 -62.42 -45.14
C GLU A 2 13.87 -63.76 -44.42
N ALA A 3 14.93 -63.89 -43.60
CA ALA A 3 15.20 -65.09 -42.80
C ALA A 3 14.03 -65.45 -41.87
N THR A 4 13.40 -64.43 -41.30
CA THR A 4 12.22 -64.54 -40.42
C THR A 4 11.05 -65.22 -41.11
N THR A 5 10.85 -64.98 -42.41
CA THR A 5 9.70 -65.47 -43.18
C THR A 5 9.83 -66.97 -43.48
N ILE A 6 11.05 -67.48 -43.64
CA ILE A 6 11.34 -68.89 -43.93
C ILE A 6 12.06 -69.60 -42.77
N LEU A 7 12.00 -69.05 -41.56
CA LEU A 7 12.72 -69.54 -40.39
C LEU A 7 12.49 -71.04 -40.08
N PRO A 8 11.25 -71.57 -40.14
CA PRO A 8 11.02 -72.99 -39.90
C PRO A 8 11.76 -73.88 -40.90
N THR A 9 11.90 -73.41 -42.14
CA THR A 9 12.60 -74.10 -43.22
C THR A 9 14.11 -74.02 -43.05
N LEU A 10 14.63 -72.83 -42.73
CA LEU A 10 16.08 -72.65 -42.49
C LEU A 10 16.57 -73.54 -41.35
N LYS A 11 15.82 -73.67 -40.24
CA LYS A 11 16.17 -74.55 -39.11
C LYS A 11 16.38 -76.02 -39.49
N LYS A 12 15.82 -76.49 -40.61
CA LYS A 12 15.99 -77.87 -41.11
C LYS A 12 17.37 -78.14 -41.71
N LYS A 13 18.22 -77.10 -41.91
CA LYS A 13 19.57 -77.22 -42.51
C LYS A 13 19.56 -77.95 -43.86
N LEU A 14 18.55 -77.68 -44.71
CA LEU A 14 18.41 -78.33 -46.04
C LEU A 14 19.55 -77.97 -46.99
N ALA A 15 20.07 -76.75 -46.86
CA ALA A 15 21.31 -76.29 -47.45
C ALA A 15 21.95 -75.26 -46.52
N PHE A 16 23.25 -75.05 -46.63
CA PHE A 16 23.95 -74.01 -45.88
C PHE A 16 25.21 -73.52 -46.58
N LEU A 17 25.56 -72.26 -46.34
CA LEU A 17 26.84 -71.68 -46.70
C LEU A 17 27.74 -71.76 -45.47
N SER A 18 28.83 -72.51 -45.58
CA SER A 18 29.77 -72.71 -44.45
C SER A 18 30.69 -71.51 -44.21
N GLY A 19 30.73 -70.56 -45.16
CA GLY A 19 31.72 -69.49 -45.22
C GLY A 19 33.03 -69.88 -45.92
N GLY A 20 33.22 -71.17 -46.19
CA GLY A 20 34.39 -71.69 -46.90
C GLY A 20 34.40 -71.32 -48.39
N LYS A 21 35.61 -71.31 -48.95
CA LYS A 21 35.88 -71.01 -50.37
C LYS A 21 36.65 -72.14 -51.04
N ASP A 22 36.34 -72.37 -52.31
CA ASP A 22 37.16 -73.24 -53.16
C ASP A 22 38.48 -72.54 -53.55
N ARG A 23 39.35 -73.25 -54.28
CA ARG A 23 40.64 -72.70 -54.74
C ARG A 23 40.54 -71.52 -55.72
N ARG A 24 39.36 -71.28 -56.30
CA ARG A 24 39.06 -70.13 -57.17
C ARG A 24 38.49 -68.96 -56.37
N SER A 25 38.42 -69.08 -55.05
CA SER A 25 37.71 -68.16 -54.16
C SER A 25 36.19 -68.12 -54.39
N GLY A 26 35.62 -69.16 -55.01
CA GLY A 26 34.18 -69.37 -55.14
C GLY A 26 33.57 -69.93 -53.86
N LEU A 27 32.31 -69.60 -53.58
CA LEU A 27 31.65 -69.93 -52.31
C LEU A 27 31.27 -71.42 -52.22
N ILE A 28 31.37 -72.00 -51.04
CA ILE A 28 30.95 -73.39 -50.81
C ILE A 28 29.53 -73.43 -50.27
N LEU A 29 28.65 -74.06 -51.05
CA LEU A 29 27.26 -74.35 -50.68
C LEU A 29 27.13 -75.85 -50.43
N THR A 30 26.67 -76.24 -49.24
CA THR A 30 26.51 -77.65 -48.90
C THR A 30 25.03 -78.00 -48.79
N ILE A 31 24.64 -79.11 -49.42
CA ILE A 31 23.30 -79.70 -49.38
C ILE A 31 23.41 -81.08 -48.73
N PRO A 32 23.19 -81.20 -47.41
CA PRO A 32 23.22 -82.48 -46.72
C PRO A 32 21.93 -83.27 -46.98
N LEU A 33 21.99 -84.32 -47.80
CA LEU A 33 20.80 -85.11 -48.10
C LEU A 33 20.59 -86.22 -47.06
N CYS A 34 19.38 -86.28 -46.50
CA CYS A 34 18.95 -87.31 -45.57
C CYS A 34 17.59 -87.88 -46.02
N THR A 35 17.42 -89.21 -45.88
CA THR A 35 16.26 -89.96 -46.38
C THR A 35 14.90 -89.51 -45.83
N GLU A 36 14.84 -88.86 -44.66
CA GLU A 36 13.58 -88.51 -43.98
C GLU A 36 13.17 -87.03 -44.14
N GLN A 37 14.00 -86.15 -44.69
CA GLN A 37 13.84 -84.68 -44.51
C GLN A 37 13.87 -83.82 -45.79
N THR A 38 14.01 -84.38 -47.00
CA THR A 38 14.28 -83.56 -48.20
C THR A 38 13.00 -83.20 -48.97
N SER A 39 12.36 -82.08 -48.62
CA SER A 39 11.33 -81.44 -49.47
C SER A 39 11.99 -80.56 -50.53
N MET A 40 11.65 -80.77 -51.81
CA MET A 40 12.24 -80.02 -52.93
C MET A 40 11.79 -78.56 -52.97
N GLU A 41 10.55 -78.28 -52.57
CA GLU A 41 10.02 -76.91 -52.48
C GLU A 41 10.74 -76.11 -51.38
N GLU A 42 10.88 -76.72 -50.20
CA GLU A 42 11.60 -76.12 -49.07
C GLU A 42 13.10 -75.94 -49.35
N LEU A 43 13.72 -76.89 -50.04
CA LEU A 43 15.10 -76.76 -50.52
C LEU A 43 15.21 -75.59 -51.51
N SER A 44 14.24 -75.41 -52.41
CA SER A 44 14.24 -74.29 -53.36
C SER A 44 14.21 -72.96 -52.64
N SER A 45 13.28 -72.79 -51.70
CA SER A 45 13.19 -71.56 -50.91
C SER A 45 14.44 -71.32 -50.05
N THR A 46 15.06 -72.38 -49.53
CA THR A 46 16.34 -72.29 -48.79
C THR A 46 17.46 -71.78 -49.70
N LEU A 47 17.56 -72.33 -50.91
CA LEU A 47 18.54 -71.92 -51.91
C LEU A 47 18.30 -70.48 -52.37
N ASP A 48 17.07 -70.11 -52.72
CA ASP A 48 16.71 -68.75 -53.12
C ASP A 48 17.14 -67.71 -52.08
N TYR A 49 16.88 -68.00 -50.80
CA TYR A 49 17.31 -67.13 -49.71
C TYR A 49 18.84 -67.13 -49.55
N LEU A 50 19.50 -68.28 -49.45
CA LEU A 50 20.95 -68.35 -49.24
C LEU A 50 21.73 -67.68 -50.38
N LEU A 51 21.25 -67.78 -51.62
CA LEU A 51 21.87 -67.16 -52.79
C LEU A 51 21.61 -65.66 -52.85
N SER A 52 20.58 -65.15 -52.17
CA SER A 52 20.37 -63.70 -52.04
C SER A 52 21.36 -63.02 -51.09
N ILE A 53 22.07 -63.79 -50.25
CA ILE A 53 22.96 -63.28 -49.21
C ILE A 53 24.27 -62.74 -49.79
N PRO A 54 25.06 -63.50 -50.59
CA PRO A 54 26.33 -63.01 -51.09
C PRO A 54 26.18 -61.79 -52.00
N SER A 55 27.10 -60.84 -51.89
CA SER A 55 27.19 -59.74 -52.86
C SER A 55 27.42 -60.25 -54.30
N GLU A 56 27.00 -59.47 -55.30
CA GLU A 56 27.22 -59.78 -56.72
C GLU A 56 28.71 -60.03 -57.05
N LYS A 57 29.62 -59.34 -56.35
CA LYS A 57 31.08 -59.57 -56.47
C LYS A 57 31.50 -60.98 -56.03
N CYS A 58 30.82 -61.54 -55.03
CA CYS A 58 31.07 -62.90 -54.55
C CYS A 58 30.43 -63.94 -55.49
N LYS A 59 29.20 -63.70 -55.95
CA LYS A 59 28.50 -64.56 -56.91
C LYS A 59 29.26 -64.69 -58.23
N ALA A 60 29.89 -63.62 -58.70
CA ALA A 60 30.70 -63.61 -59.91
C ALA A 60 31.90 -64.58 -59.88
N ARG A 61 32.35 -65.01 -58.70
CA ARG A 61 33.40 -66.05 -58.53
C ARG A 61 32.85 -67.47 -58.61
N GLY A 62 31.53 -67.58 -58.58
CA GLY A 62 30.75 -68.81 -58.63
C GLY A 62 30.76 -69.62 -57.34
N PHE A 63 29.99 -70.71 -57.35
CA PHE A 63 29.74 -71.61 -56.24
C PHE A 63 30.32 -72.99 -56.54
N THR A 64 30.91 -73.59 -55.51
CA THR A 64 31.13 -75.04 -55.46
C THR A 64 30.05 -75.65 -54.57
N VAL A 65 29.21 -76.49 -55.15
CA VAL A 65 28.08 -77.11 -54.43
C VAL A 65 28.45 -78.53 -54.00
N ILE A 66 28.46 -78.79 -52.70
CA ILE A 66 28.65 -80.13 -52.14
C ILE A 66 27.28 -80.75 -51.90
N VAL A 67 26.95 -81.81 -52.64
CA VAL A 67 25.72 -82.58 -52.43
C VAL A 67 26.08 -83.85 -51.66
N ASP A 68 25.79 -83.90 -50.36
CA ASP A 68 26.10 -85.08 -49.54
C ASP A 68 25.04 -86.16 -49.71
N GLY A 69 25.26 -87.07 -50.65
CA GLY A 69 24.38 -88.18 -50.94
C GLY A 69 24.61 -89.41 -50.05
N ARG A 70 25.52 -89.37 -49.07
CA ARG A 70 25.90 -90.57 -48.27
C ARG A 70 24.72 -91.21 -47.53
N LYS A 71 23.74 -90.40 -47.13
CA LYS A 71 22.55 -90.82 -46.36
C LYS A 71 21.23 -90.64 -47.13
N SER A 72 21.28 -90.68 -48.48
CA SER A 72 20.10 -90.43 -49.32
C SER A 72 19.98 -91.41 -50.48
N GLN A 73 18.78 -91.49 -51.08
CA GLN A 73 18.53 -92.28 -52.27
C GLN A 73 19.06 -91.59 -53.53
N TRP A 74 19.62 -92.35 -54.45
CA TRP A 74 20.23 -91.82 -55.68
C TRP A 74 19.27 -90.98 -56.54
N ASN A 75 17.98 -91.33 -56.58
CA ASN A 75 16.97 -90.55 -57.31
C ASN A 75 16.79 -89.14 -56.73
N ILE A 76 16.90 -88.99 -55.40
CA ILE A 76 16.85 -87.70 -54.71
C ILE A 76 18.11 -86.89 -55.05
N VAL A 77 19.30 -87.51 -54.99
CA VAL A 77 20.57 -86.88 -55.39
C VAL A 77 20.49 -86.36 -56.83
N LYS A 78 20.02 -87.20 -57.76
CA LYS A 78 19.84 -86.82 -59.17
C LYS A 78 18.86 -85.65 -59.33
N THR A 79 17.75 -85.68 -58.59
CA THR A 79 16.74 -84.60 -58.62
C THR A 79 17.31 -83.27 -58.11
N VAL A 80 18.07 -83.29 -57.01
CA VAL A 80 18.75 -82.09 -56.49
C VAL A 80 19.80 -81.56 -57.47
N VAL A 81 20.62 -82.42 -58.08
CA VAL A 81 21.61 -81.98 -59.08
C VAL A 81 20.93 -81.35 -60.30
N LEU A 82 19.82 -81.92 -60.78
CA LEU A 82 19.02 -81.33 -61.86
C LEU A 82 18.34 -80.02 -61.43
N MET A 83 17.91 -79.92 -60.18
CA MET A 83 17.32 -78.70 -59.63
C MET A 83 18.32 -77.53 -59.60
N LEU A 84 19.59 -77.79 -59.28
CA LEU A 84 20.65 -76.77 -59.31
C LEU A 84 20.79 -76.10 -60.68
N GLN A 85 20.46 -76.82 -61.77
CA GLN A 85 20.42 -76.25 -63.12
C GLN A 85 19.35 -75.18 -63.30
N ASN A 86 18.24 -75.26 -62.57
CA ASN A 86 17.17 -74.28 -62.69
C ASN A 86 17.33 -73.12 -61.70
N VAL A 87 17.90 -73.39 -60.52
CA VAL A 87 17.97 -72.42 -59.41
C VAL A 87 19.27 -71.62 -59.42
N ILE A 88 20.41 -72.19 -59.88
CA ILE A 88 21.74 -71.58 -59.73
C ILE A 88 22.66 -71.68 -60.99
N PRO A 89 22.17 -71.89 -62.22
CA PRO A 89 23.01 -72.37 -63.32
C PRO A 89 24.17 -71.44 -63.70
N ALA A 90 23.95 -70.12 -63.69
CA ALA A 90 24.95 -69.14 -64.14
C ALA A 90 26.08 -68.93 -63.12
N GLU A 91 25.89 -69.39 -61.88
CA GLU A 91 26.79 -69.11 -60.77
C GLU A 91 27.44 -70.39 -60.23
N VAL A 92 27.03 -71.60 -60.63
CA VAL A 92 27.67 -72.85 -60.16
C VAL A 92 28.85 -73.23 -61.04
N SER A 93 30.02 -73.32 -60.42
CA SER A 93 31.28 -73.63 -61.11
C SER A 93 31.72 -75.09 -60.94
N LEU A 94 31.22 -75.79 -59.92
CA LEU A 94 31.50 -77.21 -59.65
C LEU A 94 30.43 -77.80 -58.72
N VAL A 95 29.97 -79.03 -59.00
CA VAL A 95 29.10 -79.82 -58.12
C VAL A 95 29.82 -81.09 -57.68
N CYS A 96 30.09 -81.20 -56.38
CA CYS A 96 30.71 -82.35 -55.75
C CYS A 96 29.64 -83.25 -55.13
N VAL A 97 29.32 -84.36 -55.78
CA VAL A 97 28.39 -85.37 -55.22
C VAL A 97 29.19 -86.32 -54.33
N VAL A 98 28.95 -86.23 -53.02
CA VAL A 98 29.61 -87.08 -52.02
C VAL A 98 28.88 -88.41 -51.92
N LYS A 99 29.61 -89.49 -52.17
CA LYS A 99 29.08 -90.86 -52.12
C LYS A 99 29.65 -91.65 -50.93
N PRO A 100 28.96 -92.71 -50.46
CA PRO A 100 29.53 -93.67 -49.53
C PRO A 100 30.83 -94.30 -50.06
N ASP A 101 31.71 -94.72 -49.16
CA ASP A 101 32.97 -95.39 -49.54
C ASP A 101 32.69 -96.79 -50.15
N GLU A 102 31.71 -97.52 -49.61
CA GLU A 102 31.24 -98.83 -50.08
C GLU A 102 30.10 -98.73 -51.12
N PHE A 103 30.30 -97.90 -52.16
CA PHE A 103 29.31 -97.79 -53.22
C PHE A 103 29.45 -98.95 -54.23
N TRP A 104 28.60 -99.97 -54.11
CA TRP A 104 28.60 -101.18 -54.92
C TRP A 104 27.99 -100.93 -56.31
N ASP A 105 28.82 -100.52 -57.27
CA ASP A 105 28.96 -101.12 -58.62
C ASP A 105 29.94 -100.25 -59.45
N LYS A 106 31.08 -100.81 -59.89
CA LYS A 106 32.07 -100.07 -60.72
C LYS A 106 31.50 -99.69 -62.11
N LYS A 107 30.33 -100.23 -62.49
CA LYS A 107 29.62 -99.88 -63.74
C LYS A 107 28.68 -98.69 -63.59
N VAL A 108 28.22 -98.36 -62.37
CA VAL A 108 27.25 -97.27 -62.12
C VAL A 108 27.97 -95.92 -62.02
N THR A 109 29.18 -95.87 -61.45
CA THR A 109 29.95 -94.64 -61.21
C THR A 109 30.37 -93.87 -62.47
N HIS A 110 30.56 -94.53 -63.61
CA HIS A 110 30.95 -93.89 -64.88
C HIS A 110 29.75 -93.40 -65.72
N PHE A 111 28.53 -93.84 -65.42
CA PHE A 111 27.32 -93.58 -66.24
C PHE A 111 26.33 -92.60 -65.61
N CYS A 112 26.47 -92.30 -64.32
CA CYS A 112 25.47 -91.61 -63.50
C CYS A 112 25.00 -90.22 -64.00
N PHE A 113 25.80 -89.51 -64.79
CA PHE A 113 25.43 -88.21 -65.39
C PHE A 113 25.93 -88.03 -66.83
N TRP A 114 26.49 -89.07 -67.46
CA TRP A 114 27.16 -88.92 -68.76
C TRP A 114 26.18 -88.57 -69.90
N LYS A 115 24.93 -89.06 -69.85
CA LYS A 115 23.85 -88.68 -70.77
C LYS A 115 23.38 -87.22 -70.62
N GLU A 116 23.66 -86.60 -69.47
CA GLU A 116 23.22 -85.25 -69.10
C GLU A 116 24.38 -84.24 -69.07
N LYS A 117 25.62 -84.69 -69.33
CA LYS A 117 26.86 -83.90 -69.22
C LYS A 117 26.87 -82.65 -70.10
N ASP A 118 26.39 -82.74 -71.34
CA ASP A 118 26.32 -81.59 -72.27
C ASP A 118 25.07 -80.70 -72.02
N ARG A 119 24.16 -81.12 -71.12
CA ARG A 119 22.94 -80.38 -70.77
C ARG A 119 23.07 -79.62 -69.45
N LEU A 120 23.94 -80.04 -68.54
CA LEU A 120 24.20 -79.39 -67.26
C LEU A 120 25.20 -78.24 -67.47
N GLY A 121 24.85 -77.02 -67.04
CA GLY A 121 25.69 -75.82 -67.21
C GLY A 121 26.95 -75.77 -66.33
N PHE A 122 27.28 -76.86 -65.65
CA PHE A 122 28.36 -76.94 -64.64
C PHE A 122 29.00 -78.33 -64.60
N GLU A 123 30.23 -78.41 -64.07
CA GLU A 123 30.96 -79.67 -63.90
C GLU A 123 30.42 -80.46 -62.69
N VAL A 124 30.18 -81.76 -62.85
CA VAL A 124 29.75 -82.67 -61.77
C VAL A 124 30.81 -83.74 -61.52
N ILE A 125 31.28 -83.85 -60.28
CA ILE A 125 32.24 -84.88 -59.86
C ILE A 125 31.64 -85.78 -58.77
N LEU A 126 31.83 -87.08 -58.89
CA LEU A 126 31.50 -88.04 -57.82
C LEU A 126 32.75 -88.33 -56.99
N VAL A 127 32.71 -88.02 -55.70
CA VAL A 127 33.87 -88.13 -54.81
C VAL A 127 33.48 -88.75 -53.46
N SER A 128 34.41 -89.42 -52.78
CA SER A 128 34.20 -89.75 -51.37
C SER A 128 34.55 -88.56 -50.49
N ALA A 129 33.97 -88.49 -49.29
CA ALA A 129 34.16 -87.37 -48.36
C ALA A 129 35.65 -87.06 -48.13
N ASN A 130 36.46 -88.09 -47.85
CA ASN A 130 37.89 -87.95 -47.59
C ASN A 130 38.74 -87.49 -48.79
N LYS A 131 38.15 -87.44 -50.00
CA LYS A 131 38.83 -86.97 -51.23
C LYS A 131 38.43 -85.55 -51.63
N LEU A 132 37.46 -84.92 -50.95
CA LEU A 132 37.08 -83.53 -51.21
C LEU A 132 38.24 -82.55 -50.98
N THR A 133 39.15 -82.88 -50.07
CA THR A 133 40.38 -82.12 -49.78
C THR A 133 41.33 -81.96 -50.98
N ARG A 134 41.13 -82.72 -52.06
CA ARG A 134 41.86 -82.55 -53.33
C ARG A 134 41.41 -81.32 -54.12
N TYR A 135 40.16 -80.92 -53.94
CA TYR A 135 39.49 -79.84 -54.69
C TYR A 135 39.28 -78.59 -53.83
N ILE A 136 39.03 -78.77 -52.54
CA ILE A 136 38.83 -77.71 -51.55
C ILE A 136 39.92 -77.84 -50.49
N GLU A 137 40.49 -76.73 -50.04
CA GLU A 137 41.50 -76.78 -48.97
C GLU A 137 40.89 -77.26 -47.65
N PRO A 138 41.59 -78.09 -46.85
CA PRO A 138 41.05 -78.59 -45.59
C PRO A 138 40.53 -77.48 -44.65
N CYS A 139 41.18 -76.32 -44.60
CA CYS A 139 40.75 -75.18 -43.78
C CYS A 139 39.48 -74.48 -44.27
N GLN A 140 39.01 -74.77 -45.49
CA GLN A 140 37.81 -74.20 -46.09
C GLN A 140 36.64 -75.19 -46.12
N LEU A 141 36.83 -76.40 -45.59
CA LEU A 141 35.89 -77.49 -45.63
C LEU A 141 35.45 -77.86 -44.21
N THR A 142 34.18 -78.20 -44.01
CA THR A 142 33.67 -78.60 -42.68
C THR A 142 34.17 -79.99 -42.27
N ASP A 143 34.21 -80.24 -40.96
CA ASP A 143 34.75 -81.47 -40.34
C ASP A 143 34.11 -82.77 -40.88
N GLU A 144 32.80 -82.72 -41.20
CA GLU A 144 32.03 -83.83 -41.77
C GLU A 144 32.50 -84.31 -43.16
N PHE A 145 33.37 -83.53 -43.80
CA PHE A 145 34.03 -83.84 -45.08
C PHE A 145 35.57 -83.90 -44.97
N GLY A 146 36.12 -83.99 -43.76
CA GLY A 146 37.56 -84.11 -43.51
C GLY A 146 38.33 -82.79 -43.56
N GLY A 147 37.65 -81.67 -43.34
CA GLY A 147 38.27 -80.36 -43.18
C GLY A 147 38.36 -79.90 -41.73
N THR A 148 38.77 -78.65 -41.51
CA THR A 148 38.93 -78.04 -40.19
C THR A 148 38.10 -76.78 -39.98
N LEU A 149 37.22 -76.42 -40.94
CA LEU A 149 36.33 -75.27 -40.83
C LEU A 149 35.19 -75.58 -39.85
N VAL A 150 35.08 -74.78 -38.79
CA VAL A 150 34.01 -74.89 -37.80
C VAL A 150 32.78 -74.15 -38.29
N TYR A 151 31.66 -74.86 -38.42
CA TYR A 151 30.37 -74.29 -38.79
C TYR A 151 29.27 -74.78 -37.84
N ASP A 152 28.60 -73.84 -37.16
CA ASP A 152 27.38 -74.08 -36.40
C ASP A 152 26.21 -73.39 -37.10
N HIS A 153 25.23 -74.20 -37.51
CA HIS A 153 24.08 -73.74 -38.27
C HIS A 153 23.12 -72.88 -37.45
N MET A 154 22.86 -73.27 -36.20
CA MET A 154 21.92 -72.55 -35.34
C MET A 154 22.49 -71.21 -34.91
N ASP A 155 23.79 -71.21 -34.63
CA ASP A 155 24.57 -70.03 -34.33
C ASP A 155 24.59 -69.04 -35.52
N TRP A 156 24.86 -69.51 -36.74
CA TRP A 156 24.75 -68.70 -37.97
C TRP A 156 23.35 -68.12 -38.16
N LEU A 157 22.31 -68.95 -38.01
CA LEU A 157 20.92 -68.55 -38.22
C LEU A 157 20.48 -67.47 -37.22
N ASN A 158 20.81 -67.63 -35.94
CA ASN A 158 20.50 -66.64 -34.91
C ASN A 158 21.15 -65.28 -35.23
N LYS A 159 22.43 -65.27 -35.60
CA LYS A 159 23.15 -64.05 -35.98
C LYS A 159 22.53 -63.38 -37.19
N ARG A 160 22.14 -64.18 -38.18
CA ARG A 160 21.52 -63.67 -39.39
C ARG A 160 20.18 -62.98 -39.10
N LEU A 161 19.38 -63.56 -38.21
CA LEU A 161 18.13 -62.95 -37.77
C LEU A 161 18.36 -61.61 -37.06
N VAL A 162 19.35 -61.55 -36.15
CA VAL A 162 19.68 -60.30 -35.44
C VAL A 162 20.16 -59.22 -36.42
N PHE A 163 21.05 -59.57 -37.35
CA PHE A 163 21.56 -58.66 -38.36
C PHE A 163 20.48 -58.13 -39.31
N GLU A 164 19.62 -59.00 -39.85
CA GLU A 164 18.52 -58.58 -40.72
C GLU A 164 17.50 -57.72 -39.98
N LYS A 165 17.17 -58.09 -38.74
CA LYS A 165 16.28 -57.31 -37.88
C LYS A 165 16.82 -55.90 -37.67
N PHE A 166 18.08 -55.77 -37.22
CA PHE A 166 18.72 -54.48 -37.01
C PHE A 166 18.76 -53.65 -38.30
N THR A 167 19.15 -54.27 -39.42
CA THR A 167 19.23 -53.58 -40.71
C THR A 167 17.87 -53.00 -41.11
N LYS A 168 16.80 -53.80 -41.00
CA LYS A 168 15.43 -53.39 -41.33
C LYS A 168 14.92 -52.27 -40.45
N GLU A 169 15.06 -52.41 -39.12
CA GLU A 169 14.65 -51.40 -38.15
C GLU A 169 15.43 -50.09 -38.37
N SER A 170 16.74 -50.19 -38.60
CA SER A 170 17.61 -49.03 -38.86
C SER A 170 17.26 -48.29 -40.13
N THR A 171 17.02 -48.99 -41.25
CA THR A 171 16.65 -48.33 -42.51
C THR A 171 15.27 -47.68 -42.43
N SER A 172 14.29 -48.36 -41.81
CA SER A 172 12.95 -47.80 -41.61
C SER A 172 13.01 -46.53 -40.75
N LEU A 173 13.74 -46.60 -39.64
CA LEU A 173 13.91 -45.45 -38.75
C LEU A 173 14.66 -44.31 -39.45
N LEU A 174 15.69 -44.60 -40.24
CA LEU A 174 16.44 -43.57 -40.95
C LEU A 174 15.54 -42.84 -41.97
N ASP A 175 14.73 -43.56 -42.72
CA ASP A 175 13.77 -42.97 -43.67
C ASP A 175 12.78 -42.05 -42.93
N GLU A 176 12.22 -42.50 -41.81
CA GLU A 176 11.32 -41.67 -40.99
C GLU A 176 12.00 -40.41 -40.43
N LEU A 177 13.19 -40.56 -39.85
CA LEU A 177 13.95 -39.43 -39.28
C LEU A 177 14.31 -38.42 -40.36
N THR A 178 14.65 -38.85 -41.57
CA THR A 178 14.94 -37.92 -42.68
C THR A 178 13.71 -37.09 -43.07
N VAL A 179 12.53 -37.70 -43.14
CA VAL A 179 11.27 -36.99 -43.44
C VAL A 179 10.96 -35.97 -42.35
N ILE A 180 11.09 -36.37 -41.08
CA ILE A 180 10.84 -35.48 -39.93
C ILE A 180 11.79 -34.28 -39.94
N ASN A 181 13.08 -34.52 -40.17
CA ASN A 181 14.11 -33.49 -40.16
C ASN A 181 13.99 -32.49 -41.32
N GLU A 182 13.56 -32.94 -42.51
CA GLU A 182 13.41 -32.05 -43.68
C GLU A 182 12.12 -31.22 -43.62
N ASN A 183 11.05 -31.72 -42.98
CA ASN A 183 9.78 -30.98 -42.87
C ASN A 183 9.91 -29.66 -42.07
N GLU A 184 10.86 -29.58 -41.13
CA GLU A 184 11.14 -28.36 -40.36
C GLU A 184 11.97 -27.33 -41.15
N LYS A 185 12.86 -27.76 -42.03
CA LYS A 185 13.67 -26.82 -42.86
C LYS A 185 12.83 -26.04 -43.87
N GLY A 186 11.67 -26.57 -44.25
CA GLY A 186 10.81 -25.99 -45.30
C GLY A 186 9.70 -25.05 -44.82
N SER A 187 9.52 -24.86 -43.51
CA SER A 187 8.34 -24.16 -43.00
C SER A 187 8.58 -22.67 -42.78
N GLN A 188 8.21 -21.85 -43.78
CA GLN A 188 7.63 -20.53 -43.49
C GLN A 188 6.33 -20.71 -42.69
N PRO A 189 5.94 -19.72 -41.86
CA PRO A 189 4.80 -19.85 -40.96
C PRO A 189 3.49 -19.75 -41.75
N ASP A 190 3.04 -20.86 -42.31
CA ASP A 190 1.72 -20.95 -42.94
C ASP A 190 0.69 -21.38 -41.89
N LYS A 191 -0.26 -20.49 -41.61
CA LYS A 191 -1.18 -20.53 -40.46
C LYS A 191 -2.27 -21.63 -40.52
N ASP A 192 -2.34 -22.43 -41.58
CA ASP A 192 -3.47 -23.32 -41.86
C ASP A 192 -3.14 -24.82 -41.90
N ARG A 193 -2.08 -25.28 -41.20
CA ARG A 193 -1.76 -26.71 -41.15
C ARG A 193 -2.36 -27.38 -39.89
N PRO A 194 -3.18 -28.44 -40.03
CA PRO A 194 -3.83 -29.09 -38.89
C PRO A 194 -2.79 -29.73 -37.94
N ALA A 195 -3.11 -29.70 -36.65
CA ALA A 195 -2.25 -30.10 -35.52
C ALA A 195 -1.88 -31.61 -35.45
N ASP A 196 -2.18 -32.40 -36.47
CA ASP A 196 -2.14 -33.87 -36.42
C ASP A 196 -0.86 -34.49 -36.98
N CYS A 197 0.30 -33.88 -36.75
CA CYS A 197 1.58 -34.42 -37.21
C CYS A 197 2.61 -34.50 -36.08
N SER A 198 2.22 -35.12 -34.97
CA SER A 198 3.16 -35.76 -34.05
C SER A 198 3.79 -36.98 -34.74
N PHE A 199 4.70 -36.73 -35.69
CA PHE A 199 5.52 -37.79 -36.27
C PHE A 199 6.54 -38.25 -35.22
N LEU A 200 6.07 -39.05 -34.26
CA LEU A 200 6.95 -39.85 -33.44
C LEU A 200 7.44 -41.02 -34.32
N PRO A 201 8.75 -41.31 -34.32
CA PRO A 201 9.27 -42.44 -35.07
C PRO A 201 8.66 -43.75 -34.57
N SER A 202 8.50 -44.72 -35.48
CA SER A 202 7.90 -46.03 -35.18
C SER A 202 8.74 -46.85 -34.22
N PHE A 203 10.04 -46.58 -34.16
CA PHE A 203 11.00 -47.19 -33.25
C PHE A 203 11.65 -46.10 -32.40
N ASP A 204 11.93 -46.45 -31.14
CA ASP A 204 12.76 -45.59 -30.30
C ASP A 204 14.21 -45.56 -30.84
N PRO A 205 14.74 -44.39 -31.24
CA PRO A 205 16.07 -44.30 -31.81
C PRO A 205 17.19 -44.76 -30.88
N GLU A 206 17.05 -44.55 -29.58
CA GLU A 206 18.04 -44.98 -28.59
C GLU A 206 18.11 -46.51 -28.51
N THR A 207 16.95 -47.17 -28.48
CA THR A 207 16.86 -48.63 -28.53
C THR A 207 17.48 -49.20 -29.80
N VAL A 208 17.23 -48.62 -30.98
CA VAL A 208 17.81 -49.11 -32.24
C VAL A 208 19.32 -48.91 -32.29
N LEU A 209 19.82 -47.76 -31.84
CA LEU A 209 21.26 -47.48 -31.71
C LEU A 209 21.93 -48.45 -30.74
N GLN A 210 21.30 -48.72 -29.60
CA GLN A 210 21.79 -49.67 -28.60
C GLN A 210 21.89 -51.09 -29.17
N ASN A 211 20.83 -51.57 -29.84
CA ASN A 211 20.82 -52.87 -30.52
C ASN A 211 21.93 -52.96 -31.58
N GLY A 212 22.19 -51.86 -32.31
CA GLY A 212 23.26 -51.81 -33.30
C GLY A 212 24.66 -51.84 -32.67
N HIS A 213 24.86 -51.18 -31.54
CA HIS A 213 26.12 -51.23 -30.79
C HIS A 213 26.39 -52.63 -30.22
N GLU A 214 25.37 -53.31 -29.71
CA GLU A 214 25.47 -54.70 -29.25
C GLU A 214 25.85 -55.65 -30.40
N LEU A 215 25.13 -55.55 -31.53
CA LEU A 215 25.45 -56.30 -32.75
C LEU A 215 26.87 -56.02 -33.25
N LEU A 216 27.31 -54.76 -33.24
CA LEU A 216 28.67 -54.38 -33.66
C LEU A 216 29.73 -54.97 -32.72
N SER A 217 29.49 -54.97 -31.40
CA SER A 217 30.38 -55.57 -30.41
C SER A 217 30.52 -57.08 -30.64
N GLU A 218 29.42 -57.78 -30.89
CA GLU A 218 29.43 -59.22 -31.23
C GLU A 218 30.22 -59.50 -32.51
N LEU A 219 30.08 -58.66 -33.54
CA LEU A 219 30.82 -58.77 -34.79
C LEU A 219 32.33 -58.47 -34.61
N GLN A 220 32.69 -57.54 -33.73
CA GLN A 220 34.08 -57.14 -33.47
C GLN A 220 34.86 -58.14 -32.60
N GLN A 221 34.23 -58.70 -31.54
CA GLN A 221 34.87 -59.70 -30.66
C GLN A 221 35.38 -60.93 -31.43
N ARG A 222 34.75 -61.24 -32.56
CA ARG A 222 35.15 -62.37 -33.44
C ARG A 222 36.47 -62.17 -34.17
N ARG A 223 36.89 -60.93 -34.44
CA ARG A 223 38.22 -60.68 -35.02
C ARG A 223 39.34 -60.88 -34.01
N PHE A 224 39.08 -60.62 -32.73
CA PHE A 224 40.10 -60.62 -31.68
C PHE A 224 40.33 -61.99 -31.04
N ASN A 225 39.28 -62.81 -30.88
CA ASN A 225 39.41 -64.18 -30.37
C ASN A 225 40.17 -65.16 -31.31
N GLY A 226 40.60 -64.70 -32.49
CA GLY A 226 41.46 -65.47 -33.40
C GLY A 226 42.97 -65.23 -33.23
N SER A 227 43.42 -64.37 -32.31
CA SER A 227 44.82 -63.91 -32.29
C SER A 227 45.60 -64.11 -30.98
N GLU A 228 45.04 -64.62 -29.88
CA GLU A 228 45.81 -64.81 -28.65
C GLU A 228 45.74 -66.24 -28.09
N GLY A 229 46.83 -66.98 -28.31
CA GLY A 229 47.28 -68.04 -27.41
C GLY A 229 46.81 -69.47 -27.71
N GLY A 230 47.62 -70.21 -28.50
CA GLY A 230 47.66 -71.69 -28.47
C GLY A 230 46.98 -72.37 -29.66
N THR A 231 47.80 -72.99 -30.53
CA THR A 231 47.46 -74.05 -31.50
C THR A 231 45.95 -74.25 -31.78
N GLY A 232 45.36 -73.40 -32.61
CA GLY A 232 43.93 -73.46 -32.92
C GLY A 232 43.59 -72.70 -34.20
N THR A 233 43.35 -73.46 -35.27
CA THR A 233 42.38 -73.25 -36.34
C THR A 233 42.19 -71.82 -36.88
N ALA A 234 42.68 -71.56 -38.10
CA ALA A 234 42.39 -70.34 -38.84
C ALA A 234 40.89 -70.28 -39.21
N TRP A 235 40.10 -69.58 -38.40
CA TRP A 235 38.72 -69.22 -38.74
C TRP A 235 38.78 -68.13 -39.82
N SER A 236 38.31 -68.41 -41.04
CA SER A 236 38.23 -67.44 -42.13
C SER A 236 36.78 -66.97 -42.22
N PRO A 237 36.44 -65.72 -41.83
CA PRO A 237 35.06 -65.25 -41.92
C PRO A 237 34.61 -65.20 -43.39
N MET A 238 33.33 -65.45 -43.64
CA MET A 238 32.76 -65.30 -44.98
C MET A 238 32.91 -63.84 -45.44
N ASP A 239 33.16 -63.58 -46.73
CA ASP A 239 33.33 -62.20 -47.25
C ASP A 239 32.10 -61.31 -46.93
N ASP A 240 30.91 -61.91 -46.78
CA ASP A 240 29.68 -61.24 -46.37
C ASP A 240 29.64 -60.87 -44.88
N GLU A 241 30.19 -61.72 -44.00
CA GLU A 241 30.37 -61.41 -42.57
C GLU A 241 31.42 -60.31 -42.37
N LEU A 242 32.38 -60.21 -43.31
CA LEU A 242 33.33 -59.09 -43.42
C LEU A 242 32.69 -57.77 -43.85
N LEU A 243 31.58 -57.81 -44.61
CA LEU A 243 30.82 -56.65 -45.09
C LEU A 243 29.71 -56.22 -44.11
N ALA A 244 29.22 -57.14 -43.28
CA ALA A 244 28.24 -56.87 -42.24
C ALA A 244 28.72 -55.80 -41.24
N GLN A 245 29.97 -55.87 -40.80
CA GLN A 245 30.53 -54.88 -39.85
C GLN A 245 30.59 -53.45 -40.45
N PRO A 246 31.19 -53.20 -41.62
CA PRO A 246 31.12 -51.89 -42.29
C PRO A 246 29.69 -51.39 -42.53
N GLN A 247 28.75 -52.30 -42.85
CA GLN A 247 27.35 -51.95 -43.06
C GLN A 247 26.66 -51.51 -41.76
N VAL A 248 26.86 -52.23 -40.66
CA VAL A 248 26.34 -51.85 -39.33
C VAL A 248 26.94 -50.53 -38.87
N MET A 249 28.25 -50.32 -39.03
CA MET A 249 28.90 -49.04 -38.69
C MET A 249 28.32 -47.88 -39.50
N LYS A 250 28.15 -48.05 -40.82
CA LYS A 250 27.56 -47.01 -41.67
C LYS A 250 26.12 -46.67 -41.26
N LEU A 251 25.31 -47.68 -40.91
CA LEU A 251 23.94 -47.47 -40.44
C LEU A 251 23.92 -46.75 -39.09
N LEU A 252 24.77 -47.14 -38.15
CA LEU A 252 24.92 -46.47 -36.85
C LEU A 252 25.34 -45.01 -37.00
N ASP A 253 26.33 -44.72 -37.84
CA ASP A 253 26.79 -43.35 -38.10
C ASP A 253 25.66 -42.49 -38.70
N SER A 254 24.94 -43.06 -39.69
CA SER A 254 23.82 -42.37 -40.35
C SER A 254 22.66 -42.12 -39.38
N LEU A 255 22.31 -43.13 -38.58
CA LEU A 255 21.27 -43.01 -37.55
C LEU A 255 21.65 -41.98 -36.49
N ARG A 256 22.89 -41.99 -36.03
CA ARG A 256 23.37 -41.02 -35.03
C ARG A 256 23.27 -39.59 -35.55
N GLU A 257 23.69 -39.35 -36.80
CA GLU A 257 23.59 -38.02 -37.42
C GLU A 257 22.14 -37.55 -37.54
N GLN A 258 21.24 -38.41 -38.05
CA GLN A 258 19.82 -38.07 -38.19
C GLN A 258 19.12 -37.94 -36.83
N TYR A 259 19.51 -38.74 -35.84
CA TYR A 259 18.97 -38.65 -34.49
C TYR A 259 19.37 -37.34 -33.81
N THR A 260 20.62 -36.89 -33.96
CA THR A 260 21.03 -35.57 -33.44
C THR A 260 20.22 -34.43 -34.05
N LYS A 261 19.94 -34.48 -35.36
CA LYS A 261 19.06 -33.50 -36.03
C LYS A 261 17.62 -33.57 -35.49
N TYR A 262 17.10 -34.78 -35.29
CA TYR A 262 15.78 -34.99 -34.72
C TYR A 262 15.67 -34.47 -33.28
N GLN A 263 16.69 -34.69 -32.45
CA GLN A 263 16.75 -34.14 -31.09
C GLN A 263 16.69 -32.60 -31.09
N GLU A 264 17.38 -31.95 -32.03
CA GLU A 264 17.32 -30.49 -32.16
C GLU A 264 15.94 -30.02 -32.62
N VAL A 265 15.31 -30.72 -33.58
CA VAL A 265 13.91 -30.46 -33.99
C VAL A 265 12.95 -30.55 -32.80
N CYS A 266 13.06 -31.61 -31.99
CA CYS A 266 12.25 -31.79 -30.79
C CYS A 266 12.46 -30.67 -29.77
N ARG A 267 13.73 -30.26 -29.55
CA ARG A 267 14.07 -29.14 -28.67
C ARG A 267 13.44 -27.83 -29.14
N GLN A 268 13.53 -27.53 -30.43
CA GLN A 268 12.96 -26.32 -31.03
C GLN A 268 11.42 -26.30 -30.97
N ARG A 269 10.76 -27.44 -31.23
CA ARG A 269 9.30 -27.58 -31.07
C ARG A 269 8.86 -27.34 -29.63
N SER A 270 9.57 -27.93 -28.66
CA SER A 270 9.29 -27.72 -27.23
C SER A 270 9.43 -26.24 -26.85
N LYS A 271 10.50 -25.58 -27.31
CA LYS A 271 10.72 -24.13 -27.11
C LYS A 271 9.61 -23.28 -27.71
N ARG A 272 9.20 -23.54 -28.97
CA ARG A 272 8.09 -22.80 -29.62
C ARG A 272 6.77 -22.98 -28.87
N SER A 273 6.46 -24.20 -28.42
CA SER A 273 5.27 -24.46 -27.61
C SER A 273 5.28 -23.70 -26.29
N GLN A 274 6.44 -23.58 -25.62
CA GLN A 274 6.58 -22.78 -24.40
C GLN A 274 6.38 -21.28 -24.67
N LEU A 275 6.92 -20.77 -25.78
CA LEU A 275 6.73 -19.37 -26.19
C LEU A 275 5.26 -19.05 -26.47
N ASP A 276 4.55 -19.93 -27.19
CA ASP A 276 3.12 -19.79 -27.47
C ASP A 276 2.28 -19.82 -26.18
N GLU A 277 2.62 -20.68 -25.23
CA GLU A 277 1.96 -20.74 -23.92
C GLU A 277 2.17 -19.44 -23.12
N ILE A 278 3.42 -18.95 -23.06
CA ILE A 278 3.76 -17.68 -22.39
C ILE A 278 3.04 -16.51 -23.05
N HIS A 279 3.07 -16.41 -24.38
CA HIS A 279 2.37 -15.38 -25.12
C HIS A 279 0.87 -15.39 -24.80
N THR A 280 0.25 -16.58 -24.80
CA THR A 280 -1.18 -16.74 -24.46
C THR A 280 -1.47 -16.25 -23.05
N LYS A 281 -0.66 -16.64 -22.05
CA LYS A 281 -0.84 -16.21 -20.65
C LYS A 281 -0.62 -14.71 -20.48
N VAL A 282 0.39 -14.12 -21.13
CA VAL A 282 0.60 -12.67 -21.10
C VAL A 282 -0.59 -11.93 -21.67
N MET A 283 -1.13 -12.37 -22.82
CA MET A 283 -2.31 -11.76 -23.40
C MET A 283 -3.54 -11.89 -22.51
N GLN A 284 -3.69 -12.97 -21.74
CA GLN A 284 -4.77 -13.08 -20.74
C GLN A 284 -4.63 -12.00 -19.65
N VAL A 285 -3.42 -11.81 -19.10
CA VAL A 285 -3.15 -10.77 -18.09
C VAL A 285 -3.43 -9.37 -18.65
N VAL A 286 -2.89 -9.06 -19.83
CA VAL A 286 -3.07 -7.77 -20.50
C VAL A 286 -4.54 -7.49 -20.77
N ASN A 287 -5.25 -8.44 -21.38
CA ASN A 287 -6.67 -8.27 -21.71
C ASN A 287 -7.55 -8.11 -20.46
N TRP A 288 -7.22 -8.79 -19.37
CA TRP A 288 -7.96 -8.64 -18.12
C TRP A 288 -7.70 -7.26 -17.48
N LEU A 289 -6.45 -6.84 -17.38
CA LEU A 289 -6.06 -5.57 -16.77
C LEU A 289 -6.57 -4.37 -17.57
N GLU A 290 -6.43 -4.38 -18.90
CA GLU A 290 -6.90 -3.29 -19.78
C GLU A 290 -8.43 -3.33 -20.04
N GLY A 291 -9.08 -4.47 -19.80
CA GLY A 291 -10.52 -4.64 -19.92
C GLY A 291 -11.22 -4.59 -18.56
N PRO A 292 -11.60 -5.75 -17.97
CA PRO A 292 -12.27 -5.84 -16.67
C PRO A 292 -11.65 -5.02 -15.53
N GLY A 293 -10.33 -5.06 -15.34
CA GLY A 293 -9.67 -4.32 -14.25
C GLY A 293 -9.85 -2.81 -14.37
N THR A 294 -9.59 -2.28 -15.56
CA THR A 294 -9.82 -0.87 -15.90
C THR A 294 -11.30 -0.48 -15.79
N GLU A 295 -12.22 -1.36 -16.19
CA GLU A 295 -13.67 -1.14 -16.08
C GLU A 295 -14.14 -1.02 -14.62
N GLN A 296 -13.65 -1.91 -13.75
CA GLN A 296 -13.98 -1.89 -12.33
C GLN A 296 -13.59 -0.56 -11.71
N LEU A 297 -12.37 -0.12 -11.98
CA LEU A 297 -11.91 1.19 -11.59
C LEU A 297 -12.86 2.24 -12.18
N ARG A 298 -13.06 2.28 -13.51
CA ARG A 298 -13.85 3.34 -14.17
C ARG A 298 -15.27 3.50 -13.60
N THR A 299 -15.93 2.40 -13.23
CA THR A 299 -17.28 2.45 -12.63
C THR A 299 -17.29 2.90 -11.17
N GLN A 300 -16.16 2.82 -10.47
CA GLN A 300 -16.00 3.16 -9.05
C GLN A 300 -15.21 4.46 -8.84
N TRP A 301 -15.57 5.53 -9.56
CA TRP A 301 -14.90 6.83 -9.50
C TRP A 301 -15.41 7.77 -8.40
N GLY A 302 -16.59 7.52 -7.83
CA GLY A 302 -17.20 8.37 -6.80
C GLY A 302 -16.42 8.42 -5.49
N ILE A 303 -16.49 9.53 -4.75
CA ILE A 303 -15.79 9.69 -3.45
C ILE A 303 -16.70 9.48 -2.23
N GLY A 304 -18.01 9.36 -2.46
CA GLY A 304 -19.02 9.30 -1.41
C GLY A 304 -19.40 10.68 -0.87
N ASP A 305 -20.60 10.77 -0.28
CA ASP A 305 -21.19 12.01 0.22
C ASP A 305 -21.08 12.19 1.74
N SER A 306 -20.41 11.25 2.42
CA SER A 306 -20.33 11.15 3.87
C SER A 306 -19.17 10.24 4.29
N ILE A 307 -18.78 10.28 5.57
CA ILE A 307 -17.76 9.37 6.14
C ILE A 307 -18.12 7.90 5.88
N ARG A 308 -19.40 7.54 6.07
CA ARG A 308 -19.86 6.16 5.89
C ARG A 308 -19.79 5.73 4.43
N ALA A 309 -20.19 6.62 3.51
CA ALA A 309 -20.13 6.33 2.07
C ALA A 309 -18.68 6.20 1.59
N SER A 310 -17.78 7.10 2.01
CA SER A 310 -16.36 7.01 1.65
C SER A 310 -15.70 5.75 2.21
N GLN A 311 -16.03 5.35 3.45
CA GLN A 311 -15.53 4.10 4.05
C GLN A 311 -16.05 2.85 3.33
N ALA A 312 -17.31 2.83 2.91
CA ALA A 312 -17.85 1.72 2.11
C ALA A 312 -17.14 1.61 0.74
N LEU A 313 -16.79 2.75 0.14
CA LEU A 313 -16.01 2.78 -1.10
C LEU A 313 -14.57 2.32 -0.89
N GLN A 314 -13.95 2.61 0.26
CA GLN A 314 -12.63 2.05 0.63
C GLN A 314 -12.67 0.53 0.71
N GLN A 315 -13.66 -0.05 1.41
CA GLN A 315 -13.82 -1.50 1.49
C GLN A 315 -14.00 -2.15 0.11
N LYS A 316 -14.83 -1.52 -0.74
CA LYS A 316 -15.01 -1.98 -2.12
C LYS A 316 -13.73 -1.87 -2.95
N HIS A 317 -12.90 -0.86 -2.70
CA HIS A 317 -11.61 -0.70 -3.36
C HIS A 317 -10.61 -1.79 -2.90
N GLU A 318 -10.61 -2.16 -1.62
CA GLU A 318 -9.83 -3.29 -1.11
C GLU A 318 -10.21 -4.62 -1.79
N GLU A 319 -11.50 -4.85 -2.06
CA GLU A 319 -11.96 -6.01 -2.84
C GLU A 319 -11.43 -6.01 -4.28
N ILE A 320 -11.36 -4.84 -4.92
CA ILE A 320 -10.80 -4.67 -6.27
C ILE A 320 -9.29 -4.91 -6.25
N GLU A 321 -8.57 -4.37 -5.26
CA GLU A 321 -7.14 -4.60 -5.08
C GLU A 321 -6.82 -6.08 -4.88
N SER A 322 -7.65 -6.79 -4.10
CA SER A 322 -7.51 -8.24 -3.93
C SER A 322 -7.59 -8.98 -5.26
N GLN A 323 -8.55 -8.63 -6.14
CA GLN A 323 -8.65 -9.25 -7.47
C GLN A 323 -7.44 -8.94 -8.35
N HIS A 324 -6.92 -7.70 -8.32
CA HIS A 324 -5.72 -7.34 -9.06
C HIS A 324 -4.47 -8.06 -8.53
N SER A 325 -4.40 -8.32 -7.22
CA SER A 325 -3.26 -9.01 -6.60
C SER A 325 -3.05 -10.43 -7.15
N GLU A 326 -4.13 -11.13 -7.51
CA GLU A 326 -4.06 -12.45 -8.14
C GLU A 326 -3.37 -12.37 -9.51
N TRP A 327 -3.71 -11.36 -10.32
CA TRP A 327 -3.08 -11.12 -11.62
C TRP A 327 -1.65 -10.62 -11.51
N PHE A 328 -1.33 -9.83 -10.48
CA PHE A 328 0.06 -9.43 -10.19
C PHE A 328 0.92 -10.62 -9.78
N ALA A 329 0.37 -11.65 -9.13
CA ALA A 329 1.10 -12.88 -8.86
C ALA A 329 1.42 -13.63 -10.16
N VAL A 330 0.45 -13.75 -11.08
CA VAL A 330 0.66 -14.34 -12.43
C VAL A 330 1.72 -13.55 -13.20
N TYR A 331 1.70 -12.23 -13.12
CA TYR A 331 2.72 -11.36 -13.70
C TYR A 331 4.13 -11.71 -13.21
N VAL A 332 4.34 -11.87 -11.90
CA VAL A 332 5.65 -12.21 -11.34
C VAL A 332 6.12 -13.57 -11.85
N GLU A 333 5.25 -14.57 -11.89
CA GLU A 333 5.56 -15.90 -12.41
C GLU A 333 5.96 -15.85 -13.89
N LEU A 334 5.17 -15.16 -14.72
CA LEU A 334 5.46 -14.99 -16.15
C LEU A 334 6.75 -14.23 -16.40
N ASN A 335 7.03 -13.18 -15.63
CA ASN A 335 8.28 -12.44 -15.76
C ASN A 335 9.49 -13.31 -15.40
N GLN A 336 9.36 -14.20 -14.43
CA GLN A 336 10.42 -15.15 -14.09
C GLN A 336 10.62 -16.22 -15.17
N GLN A 337 9.53 -16.72 -15.78
CA GLN A 337 9.59 -17.63 -16.92
C GLN A 337 10.26 -16.96 -18.14
N ILE A 338 9.86 -15.73 -18.47
CA ILE A 338 10.46 -14.95 -19.56
C ILE A 338 11.94 -14.68 -19.29
N ALA A 339 12.32 -14.30 -18.06
CA ALA A 339 13.72 -14.09 -17.70
C ALA A 339 14.56 -15.37 -17.85
N GLY A 340 14.01 -16.53 -17.48
CA GLY A 340 14.63 -17.83 -17.70
C GLY A 340 14.90 -18.09 -19.19
N LEU A 341 13.92 -17.85 -20.06
CA LEU A 341 14.08 -18.01 -21.51
C LEU A 341 15.05 -17.00 -22.12
N LEU A 342 15.03 -15.74 -21.67
CA LEU A 342 15.98 -14.71 -22.11
C LEU A 342 17.43 -15.07 -21.78
N SER A 343 17.67 -15.79 -20.67
CA SER A 343 19.01 -16.24 -20.28
C SER A 343 19.54 -17.41 -21.12
N ALA A 344 18.64 -18.17 -21.76
CA ALA A 344 18.94 -19.39 -22.50
C ALA A 344 18.67 -19.28 -24.02
N GLY A 345 18.17 -18.13 -24.48
CA GLY A 345 17.60 -17.94 -25.83
C GLY A 345 18.58 -17.41 -26.88
N ASP A 346 18.21 -17.62 -28.14
CA ASP A 346 18.91 -17.13 -29.34
C ASP A 346 18.42 -15.71 -29.72
N GLU A 347 19.17 -14.93 -30.49
CA GLU A 347 18.91 -13.49 -30.71
C GLU A 347 17.50 -13.13 -31.21
N GLU A 348 16.89 -13.98 -32.03
CA GLU A 348 15.58 -13.71 -32.65
C GLU A 348 14.44 -13.74 -31.62
N ASP A 349 14.44 -14.72 -30.72
CA ASP A 349 13.44 -14.83 -29.65
C ASP A 349 13.61 -13.74 -28.57
N LEU A 350 14.83 -13.18 -28.43
CA LEU A 350 15.09 -12.13 -27.45
C LEU A 350 14.28 -10.86 -27.73
N VAL A 351 13.98 -10.57 -29.00
CA VAL A 351 13.22 -9.37 -29.37
C VAL A 351 11.76 -9.52 -28.96
N ASP A 352 11.13 -10.64 -29.33
CA ASP A 352 9.72 -10.90 -29.03
C ASP A 352 9.48 -11.07 -27.53
N LEU A 353 10.36 -11.80 -26.83
CA LEU A 353 10.28 -11.97 -25.37
C LEU A 353 10.45 -10.65 -24.62
N LYS A 354 11.36 -9.77 -25.07
CA LYS A 354 11.52 -8.42 -24.48
C LYS A 354 10.29 -7.56 -24.74
N SER A 355 9.73 -7.60 -25.95
CA SER A 355 8.50 -6.88 -26.28
C SER A 355 7.35 -7.32 -25.38
N LEU A 356 7.19 -8.64 -25.19
CA LEU A 356 6.16 -9.22 -24.36
C LEU A 356 6.35 -8.86 -22.87
N GLN A 357 7.58 -8.93 -22.37
CA GLN A 357 7.94 -8.50 -21.01
C GLN A 357 7.66 -7.02 -20.79
N GLN A 358 7.99 -6.16 -21.75
CA GLN A 358 7.75 -4.72 -21.66
C GLN A 358 6.24 -4.44 -21.62
N GLN A 359 5.46 -5.02 -22.54
CA GLN A 359 4.01 -4.84 -22.58
C GLN A 359 3.36 -5.26 -21.27
N LEU A 360 3.73 -6.44 -20.75
CA LEU A 360 3.24 -6.95 -19.48
C LEU A 360 3.58 -6.00 -18.32
N SER A 361 4.83 -5.55 -18.25
CA SER A 361 5.30 -4.63 -17.21
C SER A 361 4.56 -3.29 -17.27
N ASP A 362 4.43 -2.70 -18.45
CA ASP A 362 3.78 -1.40 -18.66
C ASP A 362 2.32 -1.42 -18.19
N VAL A 363 1.58 -2.48 -18.52
CA VAL A 363 0.18 -2.63 -18.10
C VAL A 363 0.07 -2.82 -16.58
N CYS A 364 0.91 -3.68 -15.99
CA CYS A 364 0.90 -3.91 -14.55
C CYS A 364 1.24 -2.66 -13.74
N TYR A 365 2.30 -1.93 -14.11
CA TYR A 365 2.69 -0.69 -13.42
C TYR A 365 1.61 0.39 -13.54
N ARG A 366 1.00 0.53 -14.73
CA ARG A 366 -0.12 1.45 -14.95
C ARG A 366 -1.31 1.13 -14.04
N GLN A 367 -1.74 -0.13 -13.98
CA GLN A 367 -2.84 -0.53 -13.08
C GLN A 367 -2.49 -0.32 -11.60
N ALA A 368 -1.28 -0.68 -11.18
CA ALA A 368 -0.83 -0.49 -9.80
C ALA A 368 -0.87 1.00 -9.39
N SER A 369 -0.34 1.89 -10.23
CA SER A 369 -0.43 3.34 -9.99
C SER A 369 -1.85 3.87 -9.96
N GLN A 370 -2.77 3.35 -10.79
CA GLN A 370 -4.18 3.75 -10.77
C GLN A 370 -4.88 3.30 -9.47
N LEU A 371 -4.59 2.08 -8.99
CA LEU A 371 -5.10 1.57 -7.72
C LEU A 371 -4.62 2.43 -6.54
N GLU A 372 -3.31 2.68 -6.46
CA GLU A 372 -2.70 3.52 -5.42
C GLU A 372 -3.27 4.94 -5.43
N PHE A 373 -3.38 5.54 -6.62
CA PHE A 373 -3.98 6.86 -6.77
C PHE A 373 -5.42 6.89 -6.25
N ARG A 374 -6.22 5.87 -6.61
CA ARG A 374 -7.61 5.77 -6.17
C ARG A 374 -7.73 5.59 -4.66
N GLN A 375 -6.86 4.79 -4.05
CA GLN A 375 -6.77 4.62 -2.61
C GLN A 375 -6.49 5.96 -1.90
N ASN A 376 -5.53 6.74 -2.42
CA ASN A 376 -5.18 8.06 -1.89
C ASN A 376 -6.35 9.07 -1.98
N VAL A 377 -7.10 9.06 -3.08
CA VAL A 377 -8.32 9.88 -3.24
C VAL A 377 -9.37 9.49 -2.21
N LEU A 378 -9.62 8.19 -2.00
CA LEU A 378 -10.61 7.73 -1.02
C LEU A 378 -10.21 8.07 0.42
N GLN A 379 -8.93 7.93 0.75
CA GLN A 379 -8.40 8.32 2.05
C GLN A 379 -8.58 9.82 2.29
N SER A 380 -8.23 10.64 1.29
CA SER A 380 -8.39 12.09 1.36
C SER A 380 -9.87 12.50 1.49
N ALA A 381 -10.77 11.82 0.77
CA ALA A 381 -12.22 12.00 0.89
C ALA A 381 -12.76 11.61 2.27
N HIS A 382 -12.27 10.50 2.84
CA HIS A 382 -12.63 10.10 4.19
C HIS A 382 -12.23 11.15 5.23
N GLU A 383 -10.99 11.65 5.15
CA GLU A 383 -10.49 12.68 6.06
C GLU A 383 -11.20 14.03 5.90
N PHE A 384 -11.56 14.41 4.68
CA PHE A 384 -12.37 15.58 4.38
C PHE A 384 -13.74 15.47 5.06
N HIS A 385 -14.46 14.36 4.82
CA HIS A 385 -15.77 14.12 5.42
C HIS A 385 -15.72 14.00 6.95
N ALA A 386 -14.66 13.41 7.50
CA ALA A 386 -14.43 13.34 8.94
C ALA A 386 -14.28 14.73 9.56
N THR A 387 -13.54 15.60 8.90
CA THR A 387 -13.36 16.99 9.34
C THR A 387 -14.65 17.79 9.21
N ALA A 388 -15.42 17.57 8.14
CA ALA A 388 -16.72 18.23 7.94
C ALA A 388 -17.73 17.82 9.03
N GLN A 389 -17.77 16.54 9.40
CA GLN A 389 -18.64 16.06 10.48
C GLN A 389 -18.21 16.61 11.84
N ASP A 390 -16.92 16.63 12.15
CA ASP A 390 -16.40 17.24 13.38
C ASP A 390 -16.78 18.73 13.44
N LEU A 391 -16.56 19.48 12.36
CA LEU A 391 -16.96 20.88 12.27
C LEU A 391 -18.46 21.07 12.48
N SER A 392 -19.30 20.21 11.88
CA SER A 392 -20.75 20.25 12.10
C SER A 392 -21.10 20.06 13.58
N GLN A 393 -20.47 19.11 14.28
CA GLN A 393 -20.71 18.88 15.70
C GLN A 393 -20.24 20.06 16.57
N GLN A 394 -19.10 20.66 16.23
CA GLN A 394 -18.63 21.87 16.89
C GLN A 394 -19.60 23.04 16.70
N LEU A 395 -20.12 23.23 15.48
CA LEU A 395 -21.12 24.24 15.15
C LEU A 395 -22.45 24.00 15.88
N ASP A 396 -22.90 22.74 16.01
CA ASP A 396 -24.09 22.39 16.80
C ASP A 396 -23.87 22.73 18.28
N GLY A 397 -22.70 22.41 18.83
CA GLY A 397 -22.32 22.75 20.20
C GLY A 397 -22.19 24.26 20.45
N LEU A 398 -21.73 25.02 19.46
CA LEU A 398 -21.67 26.48 19.48
C LEU A 398 -23.08 27.08 19.44
N LEU A 399 -23.94 26.61 18.52
CA LEU A 399 -25.32 27.03 18.43
C LEU A 399 -26.08 26.76 19.74
N GLY A 400 -25.86 25.60 20.36
CA GLY A 400 -26.40 25.27 21.67
C GLY A 400 -26.01 26.30 22.75
N MET A 401 -24.76 26.75 22.78
CA MET A 401 -24.32 27.80 23.71
C MET A 401 -24.93 29.17 23.42
N LEU A 402 -25.12 29.51 22.14
CA LEU A 402 -25.72 30.77 21.71
C LEU A 402 -27.21 30.83 22.07
N CYS A 403 -27.91 29.70 21.95
CA CYS A 403 -29.33 29.56 22.26
C CYS A 403 -29.63 29.32 23.75
N ALA A 404 -28.67 28.83 24.54
CA ALA A 404 -28.87 28.60 25.97
C ALA A 404 -29.21 29.89 26.72
N ASP A 405 -30.05 29.84 27.74
CA ASP A 405 -30.26 31.00 28.61
C ASP A 405 -28.99 31.29 29.44
N VAL A 406 -28.58 32.56 29.52
CA VAL A 406 -27.55 32.94 30.51
C VAL A 406 -28.24 32.94 31.87
N ALA A 407 -28.04 31.90 32.66
CA ALA A 407 -28.46 31.94 34.06
C ALA A 407 -27.78 33.13 34.75
N PRO A 408 -28.48 33.89 35.61
CA PRO A 408 -27.90 34.99 36.35
C PRO A 408 -26.96 34.44 37.44
N ALA A 409 -25.76 34.04 37.02
CA ALA A 409 -24.61 33.77 37.86
C ALA A 409 -23.82 35.05 38.09
N ASP A 410 -22.84 35.03 39.00
CA ASP A 410 -21.96 36.16 39.25
C ASP A 410 -21.17 36.60 37.98
N GLY A 411 -20.63 37.81 38.00
CA GLY A 411 -19.88 38.35 36.86
C GLY A 411 -18.71 37.46 36.41
N ALA A 412 -18.09 36.71 37.34
CA ALA A 412 -17.00 35.80 37.06
C ALA A 412 -17.44 34.60 36.21
N ALA A 413 -18.57 33.96 36.53
CA ALA A 413 -19.11 32.86 35.74
C ALA A 413 -19.49 33.29 34.31
N ILE A 414 -20.00 34.52 34.16
CA ILE A 414 -20.34 35.08 32.83
C ILE A 414 -19.06 35.33 32.03
N GLN A 415 -18.02 35.89 32.63
CA GLN A 415 -16.73 36.08 31.98
C GLN A 415 -16.09 34.75 31.55
N GLN A 416 -16.18 33.70 32.38
CA GLN A 416 -15.71 32.36 32.02
C GLN A 416 -16.48 31.78 30.82
N THR A 417 -17.81 31.94 30.81
CA THR A 417 -18.65 31.48 29.70
C THR A 417 -18.33 32.25 28.41
N LEU A 418 -18.04 33.55 28.51
CA LEU A 418 -17.62 34.37 27.38
C LEU A 418 -16.27 33.90 26.81
N LYS A 419 -15.29 33.65 27.69
CA LYS A 419 -13.99 33.09 27.30
C LYS A 419 -14.15 31.74 26.60
N HIS A 420 -15.01 30.86 27.12
CA HIS A 420 -15.28 29.57 26.49
C HIS A 420 -15.94 29.71 25.10
N LEU A 421 -16.83 30.68 24.92
CA LEU A 421 -17.42 31.00 23.61
C LEU A 421 -16.35 31.44 22.61
N GLU A 422 -15.43 32.31 23.04
CA GLU A 422 -14.31 32.79 22.21
C GLU A 422 -13.33 31.67 21.82
N GLU A 423 -13.01 30.79 22.76
CA GLU A 423 -12.17 29.61 22.50
C GLU A 423 -12.85 28.69 21.48
N LYS A 424 -14.14 28.39 21.63
CA LYS A 424 -14.88 27.57 20.66
C LYS A 424 -14.93 28.17 19.26
N LEU A 425 -15.12 29.49 19.15
CA LEU A 425 -15.09 30.16 17.85
C LEU A 425 -13.75 30.02 17.15
N LYS A 426 -12.66 30.15 17.92
CA LYS A 426 -11.31 29.94 17.40
C LYS A 426 -11.09 28.50 16.94
N THR A 427 -11.60 27.52 17.69
CA THR A 427 -11.55 26.09 17.28
C THR A 427 -12.33 25.85 15.99
N VAL A 428 -13.55 26.38 15.88
CA VAL A 428 -14.39 26.28 14.67
C VAL A 428 -13.70 26.89 13.45
N GLU A 429 -13.06 28.06 13.59
CA GLU A 429 -12.28 28.69 12.52
C GLU A 429 -11.11 27.78 12.09
N GLY A 430 -10.36 27.25 13.05
CA GLY A 430 -9.24 26.34 12.78
C GLY A 430 -9.67 25.07 12.06
N THR A 431 -10.76 24.43 12.50
CA THR A 431 -11.29 23.22 11.85
C THR A 431 -11.85 23.54 10.45
N LEU A 432 -12.49 24.70 10.24
CA LEU A 432 -12.95 25.14 8.93
C LEU A 432 -11.78 25.38 7.96
N GLN A 433 -10.70 25.98 8.43
CA GLN A 433 -9.48 26.13 7.63
C GLN A 433 -8.88 24.77 7.26
N GLY A 434 -8.78 23.84 8.22
CA GLY A 434 -8.34 22.47 7.94
C GLY A 434 -9.26 21.72 6.96
N LEU A 435 -10.57 21.96 7.02
CA LEU A 435 -11.53 21.42 6.05
C LEU A 435 -11.25 21.95 4.63
N ARG A 436 -10.97 23.26 4.49
CA ARG A 436 -10.62 23.87 3.20
C ARG A 436 -9.33 23.30 2.62
N GLU A 437 -8.30 23.13 3.44
CA GLU A 437 -7.02 22.57 3.01
C GLU A 437 -7.19 21.12 2.51
N LYS A 438 -7.91 20.29 3.28
CA LYS A 438 -8.22 18.91 2.86
C LYS A 438 -9.10 18.86 1.61
N GLY A 439 -10.08 19.75 1.51
CA GLY A 439 -10.94 19.91 0.33
C GLY A 439 -10.13 20.28 -0.91
N GLN A 440 -9.15 21.18 -0.78
CA GLN A 440 -8.27 21.57 -1.88
C GLN A 440 -7.36 20.42 -2.33
N VAL A 441 -6.75 19.69 -1.39
CA VAL A 441 -5.94 18.50 -1.72
C VAL A 441 -6.77 17.47 -2.49
N LEU A 442 -8.00 17.23 -2.06
CA LEU A 442 -8.91 16.30 -2.72
C LEU A 442 -9.32 16.80 -4.12
N LEU A 443 -9.61 18.10 -4.27
CA LEU A 443 -9.90 18.72 -5.57
C LEU A 443 -8.71 18.61 -6.54
N ASP A 444 -7.49 18.86 -6.05
CA ASP A 444 -6.27 18.75 -6.86
C ASP A 444 -6.04 17.32 -7.34
N GLN A 445 -6.24 16.33 -6.46
CA GLN A 445 -6.18 14.91 -6.84
C GLN A 445 -7.24 14.59 -7.91
N ILE A 446 -8.51 14.91 -7.66
CA ILE A 446 -9.61 14.61 -8.58
C ILE A 446 -9.45 15.32 -9.94
N SER A 447 -8.86 16.51 -9.96
CA SER A 447 -8.63 17.31 -11.17
C SER A 447 -7.42 16.84 -11.98
N THR A 448 -6.42 16.22 -11.33
CA THR A 448 -5.21 15.68 -11.99
C THR A 448 -5.39 14.25 -12.48
N GLN A 449 -6.54 13.63 -12.20
CA GLN A 449 -6.88 12.28 -12.65
C GLN A 449 -6.90 12.20 -14.18
N THR A 450 -5.90 11.56 -14.77
CA THR A 450 -5.85 11.24 -16.20
C THR A 450 -6.83 10.12 -16.57
N SER A 451 -7.29 10.13 -17.82
CA SER A 451 -8.19 9.10 -18.38
C SER A 451 -7.66 7.69 -18.14
N TRP A 452 -8.52 6.80 -17.65
CA TRP A 452 -8.18 5.40 -17.36
C TRP A 452 -8.18 4.52 -18.61
N SER A 453 -8.55 5.05 -19.79
CA SER A 453 -8.56 4.29 -21.05
C SER A 453 -7.30 4.46 -21.89
N TYR A 454 -6.77 3.32 -22.35
CA TYR A 454 -5.74 3.25 -23.39
C TYR A 454 -6.31 3.76 -24.72
N GLY A 455 -5.69 4.79 -25.31
CA GLY A 455 -5.98 5.24 -26.68
C GLY A 455 -7.31 6.00 -26.90
N LYS A 456 -8.07 6.33 -25.85
CA LYS A 456 -9.19 7.27 -25.93
C LYS A 456 -9.13 8.25 -24.76
N ASP A 457 -8.93 9.52 -25.07
CA ASP A 457 -9.17 10.62 -24.13
C ASP A 457 -10.68 10.79 -23.94
N VAL A 458 -11.26 9.97 -23.06
CA VAL A 458 -12.57 10.27 -22.48
C VAL A 458 -12.28 10.88 -21.12
N THR A 459 -12.45 12.19 -21.01
CA THR A 459 -12.43 12.87 -19.71
C THR A 459 -13.51 12.28 -18.83
N ILE A 460 -13.12 11.67 -17.71
CA ILE A 460 -14.08 11.32 -16.65
C ILE A 460 -14.61 12.66 -16.12
N GLU A 461 -15.89 12.95 -16.36
CA GLU A 461 -16.51 14.18 -15.87
C GLU A 461 -16.70 14.07 -14.35
N ASN A 462 -15.64 14.35 -13.59
CA ASN A 462 -15.64 14.38 -12.12
C ASN A 462 -16.45 15.56 -11.53
N LYS A 463 -17.33 16.18 -12.32
CA LYS A 463 -18.05 17.39 -11.97
C LYS A 463 -18.90 17.21 -10.71
N GLU A 464 -19.60 16.09 -10.57
CA GLU A 464 -20.45 15.83 -9.41
C GLU A 464 -19.65 15.78 -8.10
N ASN A 465 -18.46 15.16 -8.11
CA ASN A 465 -17.58 15.11 -6.94
C ASN A 465 -17.02 16.51 -6.61
N ILE A 466 -16.63 17.29 -7.62
CA ILE A 466 -16.13 18.66 -7.45
C ILE A 466 -17.22 19.56 -6.86
N ASP A 467 -18.42 19.53 -7.44
CA ASP A 467 -19.58 20.29 -6.98
C ASP A 467 -19.95 19.91 -5.54
N HIS A 468 -19.86 18.61 -5.20
CA HIS A 468 -20.10 18.12 -3.85
C HIS A 468 -19.08 18.65 -2.83
N ILE A 469 -17.77 18.59 -3.13
CA ILE A 469 -16.72 19.10 -2.23
C ILE A 469 -16.91 20.60 -1.98
N HIS A 470 -17.15 21.37 -3.04
CA HIS A 470 -17.45 22.81 -2.91
C HIS A 470 -18.70 23.04 -2.07
N GLY A 471 -19.79 22.29 -2.31
CA GLY A 471 -21.03 22.41 -1.58
C GLY A 471 -20.88 22.14 -0.07
N VAL A 472 -20.11 21.13 0.33
CA VAL A 472 -19.84 20.85 1.75
C VAL A 472 -19.05 21.99 2.40
N MET A 473 -18.00 22.50 1.74
CA MET A 473 -17.23 23.63 2.26
C MET A 473 -18.08 24.90 2.38
N GLU A 474 -18.92 25.17 1.39
CA GLU A 474 -19.82 26.32 1.38
C GLU A 474 -20.90 26.21 2.47
N ASP A 475 -21.52 25.05 2.65
CA ASP A 475 -22.52 24.86 3.72
C ASP A 475 -21.90 25.07 5.10
N MET A 476 -20.72 24.51 5.36
CA MET A 476 -20.02 24.71 6.63
C MET A 476 -19.64 26.19 6.85
N GLN A 477 -19.17 26.89 5.82
CA GLN A 477 -18.87 28.32 5.89
C GLN A 477 -20.13 29.14 6.19
N LEU A 478 -21.26 28.84 5.54
CA LEU A 478 -22.53 29.53 5.76
C LEU A 478 -23.11 29.24 7.15
N ARG A 479 -22.96 28.02 7.68
CA ARG A 479 -23.35 27.69 9.06
C ARG A 479 -22.47 28.43 10.07
N LYS A 480 -21.17 28.51 9.83
CA LYS A 480 -20.24 29.28 10.66
C LYS A 480 -20.59 30.76 10.68
N GLN A 481 -20.88 31.36 9.52
CA GLN A 481 -21.32 32.76 9.43
C GLN A 481 -22.62 33.01 10.22
N ARG A 482 -23.60 32.10 10.12
CA ARG A 482 -24.85 32.19 10.91
C ARG A 482 -24.59 32.16 12.43
N CYS A 483 -23.63 31.35 12.88
CA CYS A 483 -23.23 31.35 14.29
C CYS A 483 -22.54 32.67 14.68
N GLU A 484 -21.66 33.22 13.84
CA GLU A 484 -20.97 34.51 14.09
C GLU A 484 -21.96 35.67 14.24
N ASP A 485 -22.98 35.76 13.38
CA ASP A 485 -24.02 36.79 13.48
C ASP A 485 -24.74 36.76 14.85
N MET A 486 -24.88 35.57 15.44
CA MET A 486 -25.49 35.36 16.76
C MET A 486 -24.51 35.60 17.91
N VAL A 487 -23.22 35.35 17.70
CA VAL A 487 -22.15 35.54 18.69
C VAL A 487 -22.07 37.00 19.12
N ASP A 488 -22.12 37.95 18.18
CA ASP A 488 -21.98 39.36 18.53
C ASP A 488 -23.10 39.84 19.46
N VAL A 489 -24.32 39.42 19.17
CA VAL A 489 -25.48 39.68 20.02
C VAL A 489 -25.30 39.02 21.39
N ARG A 490 -24.82 37.78 21.42
CA ARG A 490 -24.58 37.04 22.67
C ARG A 490 -23.48 37.67 23.52
N ARG A 491 -22.34 38.01 22.91
CA ARG A 491 -21.20 38.69 23.53
C ARG A 491 -21.63 40.02 24.12
N LEU A 492 -22.37 40.84 23.37
CA LEU A 492 -22.89 42.11 23.87
C LEU A 492 -23.75 41.93 25.11
N LYS A 493 -24.70 40.97 25.09
CA LYS A 493 -25.53 40.65 26.26
C LYS A 493 -24.69 40.24 27.47
N MET A 494 -23.72 39.37 27.28
CA MET A 494 -22.85 38.91 28.38
C MET A 494 -21.99 40.04 28.96
N LEU A 495 -21.43 40.91 28.11
CA LEU A 495 -20.68 42.10 28.56
C LEU A 495 -21.59 43.07 29.32
N GLN A 496 -22.82 43.30 28.86
CA GLN A 496 -23.80 44.10 29.57
C GLN A 496 -24.16 43.49 30.93
N MET A 497 -24.23 42.16 31.05
CA MET A 497 -24.45 41.50 32.35
C MET A 497 -23.24 41.67 33.27
N VAL A 498 -22.01 41.51 32.78
CA VAL A 498 -20.79 41.77 33.58
C VAL A 498 -20.77 43.22 34.08
N GLN A 499 -21.09 44.18 33.20
CA GLN A 499 -21.19 45.59 33.57
C GLN A 499 -22.29 45.84 34.61
N LEU A 500 -23.43 45.15 34.49
CA LEU A 500 -24.52 45.24 35.46
C LEU A 500 -24.01 44.82 36.85
N PHE A 501 -23.39 43.65 36.98
CA PHE A 501 -22.81 43.20 38.26
C PHE A 501 -21.78 44.19 38.81
N LYS A 502 -20.96 44.78 37.94
CA LYS A 502 -19.96 45.75 38.37
C LYS A 502 -20.58 47.05 38.88
N CYS A 503 -21.57 47.59 38.17
CA CYS A 503 -22.32 48.76 38.62
C CYS A 503 -23.05 48.51 39.95
N GLU A 504 -23.62 47.31 40.12
CA GLU A 504 -24.26 46.90 41.37
C GLU A 504 -23.28 46.86 42.55
N GLU A 505 -22.08 46.29 42.35
CA GLU A 505 -20.99 46.25 43.36
C GLU A 505 -20.49 47.66 43.70
N ASP A 506 -20.15 48.46 42.68
CA ASP A 506 -19.59 49.80 42.86
C ASP A 506 -20.60 50.76 43.50
N ALA A 507 -21.91 50.57 43.27
CA ALA A 507 -22.95 51.37 43.90
C ALA A 507 -23.05 51.09 45.41
N VAL A 508 -22.88 49.83 45.83
CA VAL A 508 -22.79 49.48 47.26
C VAL A 508 -21.55 50.12 47.89
N GLN A 509 -20.41 50.09 47.18
CA GLN A 509 -19.19 50.72 47.65
C GLN A 509 -19.34 52.24 47.82
N ALA A 510 -20.07 52.91 46.91
CA ALA A 510 -20.35 54.34 47.03
C ALA A 510 -21.19 54.67 48.28
N VAL A 511 -22.13 53.79 48.67
CA VAL A 511 -22.88 53.93 49.94
C VAL A 511 -21.95 53.83 51.14
N GLU A 512 -21.02 52.88 51.13
CA GLU A 512 -20.04 52.70 52.21
C GLU A 512 -19.11 53.90 52.34
N TRP A 513 -18.52 54.37 51.24
CA TRP A 513 -17.66 55.56 51.24
C TRP A 513 -18.39 56.81 51.72
N LEU A 514 -19.65 57.00 51.31
CA LEU A 514 -20.44 58.13 51.81
C LEU A 514 -20.73 58.01 53.32
N GLY A 515 -20.90 56.79 53.82
CA GLY A 515 -21.02 56.50 55.26
C GLY A 515 -19.73 56.80 56.02
N GLU A 516 -18.57 56.45 55.46
CA GLU A 516 -17.26 56.79 56.03
C GLU A 516 -17.03 58.31 56.06
N LEU A 517 -17.45 59.03 55.02
CA LEU A 517 -17.40 60.50 55.00
C LEU A 517 -18.31 61.12 56.06
N LEU A 518 -19.51 60.58 56.27
CA LEU A 518 -20.40 61.00 57.35
C LEU A 518 -19.77 60.76 58.73
N ASP A 519 -19.16 59.60 58.94
CA ASP A 519 -18.49 59.25 60.19
C ASP A 519 -17.28 60.17 60.45
N ALA A 520 -16.48 60.46 59.42
CA ALA A 520 -15.37 61.39 59.50
C ALA A 520 -15.84 62.81 59.85
N LEU A 521 -16.95 63.26 59.25
CA LEU A 521 -17.56 64.56 59.54
C LEU A 521 -17.97 64.68 61.01
N LEU A 522 -18.61 63.64 61.56
CA LEU A 522 -19.04 63.64 62.95
C LEU A 522 -17.87 63.56 63.93
N LYS A 523 -16.88 62.70 63.67
CA LYS A 523 -15.82 62.38 64.66
C LYS A 523 -14.62 63.31 64.60
N THR A 524 -14.22 63.77 63.42
CA THR A 524 -12.94 64.48 63.24
C THR A 524 -13.12 65.96 62.97
N HIS A 525 -14.22 66.33 62.31
CA HIS A 525 -14.54 67.70 61.96
C HIS A 525 -15.36 68.33 63.10
N VAL A 526 -14.67 68.60 64.21
CA VAL A 526 -15.28 69.09 65.46
C VAL A 526 -14.87 70.53 65.76
N ARG A 527 -13.61 70.89 65.48
CA ARG A 527 -13.08 72.23 65.76
C ARG A 527 -13.84 73.31 64.99
N LEU A 528 -14.06 74.44 65.67
CA LEU A 528 -14.70 75.64 65.12
C LEU A 528 -13.73 76.78 64.77
N GLY A 529 -12.47 76.69 65.21
CA GLY A 529 -11.44 77.73 65.04
C GLY A 529 -11.28 78.58 66.29
N ASP A 530 -10.11 79.18 66.47
CA ASP A 530 -9.78 80.00 67.64
C ASP A 530 -9.99 81.51 67.38
N ASP A 531 -10.05 81.90 66.10
CA ASP A 531 -10.27 83.24 65.60
C ASP A 531 -11.15 83.27 64.33
N ALA A 532 -11.49 84.48 63.88
CA ALA A 532 -12.37 84.68 62.73
C ALA A 532 -11.77 84.14 61.41
N GLN A 533 -10.45 84.19 61.27
CA GLN A 533 -9.74 83.75 60.07
C GLN A 533 -9.67 82.22 60.01
N GLU A 534 -9.34 81.55 61.12
CA GLU A 534 -9.31 80.09 61.21
C GLU A 534 -10.70 79.50 60.96
N SER A 535 -11.75 80.12 61.51
CA SER A 535 -13.15 79.72 61.26
C SER A 535 -13.52 79.78 59.77
N LYS A 536 -13.10 80.85 59.07
CA LYS A 536 -13.29 80.99 57.62
C LYS A 536 -12.52 79.95 56.81
N ILE A 537 -11.28 79.65 57.21
CA ILE A 537 -10.48 78.59 56.58
C ILE A 537 -11.15 77.21 56.79
N LEU A 538 -11.71 76.96 57.98
CA LEU A 538 -12.44 75.73 58.26
C LEU A 538 -13.73 75.61 57.44
N LEU A 539 -14.45 76.72 57.20
CA LEU A 539 -15.59 76.76 56.26
C LEU A 539 -15.17 76.43 54.83
N GLU A 540 -14.08 77.01 54.32
CA GLU A 540 -13.57 76.70 52.98
C GLU A 540 -13.14 75.24 52.83
N LYS A 541 -12.46 74.69 53.85
CA LYS A 541 -12.10 73.26 53.88
C LYS A 541 -13.34 72.37 53.94
N HIS A 542 -14.35 72.75 54.73
CA HIS A 542 -15.61 72.03 54.82
C HIS A 542 -16.34 72.02 53.48
N LYS A 543 -16.39 73.14 52.77
CA LYS A 543 -16.98 73.22 51.43
C LYS A 543 -16.35 72.21 50.46
N LYS A 544 -15.01 72.16 50.40
CA LYS A 544 -14.29 71.18 49.57
C LYS A 544 -14.60 69.73 49.97
N PHE A 545 -14.77 69.47 51.26
CA PHE A 545 -15.15 68.15 51.77
C PHE A 545 -16.59 67.76 51.35
N VAL A 546 -17.52 68.70 51.41
CA VAL A 546 -18.89 68.51 50.90
C VAL A 546 -18.89 68.25 49.39
N ASP A 547 -18.04 68.95 48.61
CA ASP A 547 -17.91 68.71 47.17
C ASP A 547 -17.46 67.26 46.87
N VAL A 548 -16.56 66.68 47.68
CA VAL A 548 -16.15 65.28 47.57
C VAL A 548 -17.33 64.34 47.87
N ALA A 549 -18.05 64.57 48.97
CA ALA A 549 -19.21 63.75 49.34
C ALA A 549 -20.33 63.82 48.29
N GLN A 550 -20.60 65.01 47.74
CA GLN A 550 -21.55 65.23 46.65
C GLN A 550 -21.14 64.43 45.41
N SER A 551 -19.86 64.47 45.05
CA SER A 551 -19.34 63.72 43.90
C SER A 551 -19.48 62.21 44.10
N THR A 552 -19.21 61.69 45.31
CA THR A 552 -19.41 60.27 45.66
C THR A 552 -20.88 59.86 45.58
N TYR A 553 -21.79 60.72 46.06
CA TYR A 553 -23.23 60.50 45.97
C TYR A 553 -23.72 60.49 44.52
N ASP A 554 -23.31 61.48 43.71
CA ASP A 554 -23.68 61.56 42.30
C ASP A 554 -23.12 60.40 41.50
N TYR A 555 -21.90 59.93 41.80
CA TYR A 555 -21.33 58.72 41.22
C TYR A 555 -22.20 57.49 41.53
N GLY A 556 -22.56 57.26 42.80
CA GLY A 556 -23.46 56.17 43.19
C GLY A 556 -24.82 56.24 42.48
N ARG A 557 -25.39 57.43 42.30
CA ARG A 557 -26.64 57.62 41.54
C ARG A 557 -26.49 57.30 40.06
N GLN A 558 -25.38 57.71 39.43
CA GLN A 558 -25.10 57.41 38.04
C GLN A 558 -24.94 55.90 37.81
N LEU A 559 -24.27 55.20 38.72
CA LEU A 559 -24.15 53.74 38.68
C LEU A 559 -25.53 53.05 38.76
N LEU A 560 -26.38 53.47 39.69
CA LEU A 560 -27.73 52.94 39.83
C LEU A 560 -28.61 53.24 38.61
N GLN A 561 -28.44 54.40 37.99
CA GLN A 561 -29.10 54.73 36.72
C GLN A 561 -28.62 53.82 35.58
N ALA A 562 -27.31 53.56 35.49
CA ALA A 562 -26.75 52.64 34.51
C ALA A 562 -27.29 51.22 34.71
N THR A 563 -27.41 50.75 35.96
CA THR A 563 -28.03 49.47 36.31
C THR A 563 -29.47 49.37 35.76
N VAL A 564 -30.29 50.42 35.89
CA VAL A 564 -31.66 50.44 35.34
C VAL A 564 -31.66 50.31 33.82
N VAL A 565 -30.80 51.07 33.13
CA VAL A 565 -30.68 51.02 31.66
C VAL A 565 -30.22 49.64 31.19
N LEU A 566 -29.24 49.05 31.87
CA LEU A 566 -28.74 47.71 31.56
C LEU A 566 -29.82 46.64 31.75
N CYS A 567 -30.59 46.72 32.85
CA CYS A 567 -31.72 45.81 33.07
C CYS A 567 -32.82 45.92 32.01
N GLN A 568 -33.13 47.13 31.54
CA GLN A 568 -34.07 47.33 30.43
C GLN A 568 -33.55 46.70 29.13
N SER A 569 -32.26 46.92 28.80
CA SER A 569 -31.60 46.33 27.63
C SER A 569 -31.61 44.80 27.68
N LEU A 570 -31.28 44.23 28.84
CA LEU A 570 -31.20 42.79 29.07
C LEU A 570 -32.56 42.13 29.31
N ARG A 571 -33.63 42.92 29.48
CA ARG A 571 -34.96 42.45 29.89
C ARG A 571 -34.92 41.60 31.17
N CYS A 572 -34.06 41.97 32.11
CA CYS A 572 -33.90 41.28 33.39
C CYS A 572 -34.20 42.22 34.55
N THR A 573 -34.55 41.66 35.71
CA THR A 573 -34.74 42.40 36.95
C THR A 573 -33.43 42.43 37.75
N THR A 574 -33.06 43.60 38.28
CA THR A 574 -31.87 43.81 39.13
C THR A 574 -31.86 42.88 40.36
N ARG A 575 -30.67 42.39 40.75
CA ARG A 575 -30.47 41.66 42.01
C ARG A 575 -30.10 42.59 43.15
N SER A 576 -29.29 43.62 42.91
CA SER A 576 -28.93 44.64 43.91
C SER A 576 -30.02 45.72 44.05
N SER A 577 -31.17 45.21 44.47
CA SER A 577 -32.14 45.82 45.36
C SER A 577 -32.70 47.20 44.98
N GLY A 578 -34.02 47.28 44.98
CA GLY A 578 -34.70 48.55 45.26
C GLY A 578 -34.24 49.24 46.55
N ASP A 579 -33.35 48.64 47.36
CA ASP A 579 -32.85 49.12 48.66
C ASP A 579 -31.50 49.88 48.59
N THR A 580 -30.65 49.67 47.57
CA THR A 580 -29.36 50.37 47.46
C THR A 580 -29.57 51.88 47.27
N LEU A 581 -30.52 52.26 46.40
CA LEU A 581 -30.88 53.66 46.17
C LEU A 581 -31.45 54.34 47.44
N PRO A 582 -32.42 53.73 48.16
CA PRO A 582 -32.84 54.21 49.48
C PRO A 582 -31.70 54.35 50.49
N ARG A 583 -30.77 53.40 50.55
CA ARG A 583 -29.60 53.48 51.45
C ARG A 583 -28.70 54.66 51.07
N LEU A 584 -28.36 54.82 49.80
CA LEU A 584 -27.57 55.95 49.29
C LEU A 584 -28.24 57.28 49.63
N ASN A 585 -29.53 57.40 49.35
CA ASN A 585 -30.33 58.60 49.66
C ASN A 585 -30.42 58.87 51.17
N ARG A 586 -30.48 57.82 52.00
CA ARG A 586 -30.52 57.96 53.47
C ARG A 586 -29.20 58.53 53.98
N VAL A 587 -28.08 57.92 53.63
CA VAL A 587 -26.75 58.36 54.07
C VAL A 587 -26.47 59.78 53.55
N TRP A 588 -26.85 60.09 52.30
CA TRP A 588 -26.74 61.44 51.77
C TRP A 588 -27.53 62.47 52.57
N LYS A 589 -28.80 62.17 52.91
CA LYS A 589 -29.60 63.08 53.75
C LYS A 589 -29.00 63.27 55.14
N GLN A 590 -28.49 62.20 55.76
CA GLN A 590 -27.80 62.28 57.05
C GLN A 590 -26.55 63.15 56.94
N PHE A 591 -25.78 63.01 55.85
CA PHE A 591 -24.61 63.84 55.54
C PHE A 591 -24.98 65.30 55.32
N SER A 592 -26.02 65.60 54.53
CA SER A 592 -26.46 66.98 54.28
C SER A 592 -26.88 67.68 55.56
N VAL A 593 -27.71 67.05 56.39
CA VAL A 593 -28.15 67.63 57.67
C VAL A 593 -26.97 67.86 58.62
N THR A 594 -26.05 66.90 58.70
CA THR A 594 -24.81 67.05 59.50
C THR A 594 -23.95 68.18 58.95
N SER A 595 -23.79 68.26 57.64
CA SER A 595 -23.00 69.31 56.99
C SER A 595 -23.59 70.70 57.25
N ASP A 596 -24.90 70.86 57.11
CA ASP A 596 -25.60 72.12 57.34
C ASP A 596 -25.47 72.57 58.80
N GLU A 597 -25.59 71.63 59.75
CA GLU A 597 -25.35 71.93 61.17
C GLU A 597 -23.91 72.39 61.42
N ARG A 598 -22.92 71.75 60.79
CA ARG A 598 -21.52 72.18 60.91
C ARG A 598 -21.29 73.57 60.33
N VAL A 599 -21.88 73.88 59.17
CA VAL A 599 -21.82 75.21 58.56
C VAL A 599 -22.40 76.25 59.51
N GLN A 600 -23.58 76.00 60.08
CA GLN A 600 -24.20 76.91 61.04
C GLN A 600 -23.32 77.15 62.27
N ARG A 601 -22.71 76.11 62.83
CA ARG A 601 -21.77 76.24 63.97
C ARG A 601 -20.54 77.06 63.60
N LEU A 602 -19.97 76.85 62.42
CA LEU A 602 -18.80 77.58 61.94
C LEU A 602 -19.12 79.04 61.59
N ASP A 603 -20.28 79.32 61.00
CA ASP A 603 -20.72 80.69 60.69
C ASP A 603 -21.01 81.48 61.97
N MET A 604 -21.64 80.85 62.96
CA MET A 604 -21.84 81.44 64.29
C MET A 604 -20.50 81.68 64.99
N ALA A 605 -19.56 80.73 64.93
CA ALA A 605 -18.21 80.92 65.47
C ALA A 605 -17.45 82.06 64.76
N SER A 606 -17.54 82.14 63.43
CA SER A 606 -16.92 83.22 62.65
C SER A 606 -17.53 84.58 62.99
N SER A 607 -18.85 84.66 63.13
CA SER A 607 -19.56 85.88 63.52
C SER A 607 -19.21 86.30 64.94
N PHE A 608 -19.19 85.35 65.88
CA PHE A 608 -18.74 85.57 67.26
C PHE A 608 -17.31 86.10 67.30
N HIS A 609 -16.37 85.43 66.62
CA HIS A 609 -14.97 85.85 66.61
C HIS A 609 -14.75 87.18 65.91
N THR A 610 -15.43 87.44 64.79
CA THR A 610 -15.32 88.73 64.07
C THR A 610 -15.76 89.89 64.95
N THR A 611 -16.91 89.73 65.62
CA THR A 611 -17.48 90.77 66.47
C THR A 611 -16.66 90.94 67.76
N ALA A 612 -16.23 89.84 68.39
CA ALA A 612 -15.34 89.88 69.55
C ALA A 612 -13.98 90.52 69.23
N GLU A 613 -13.36 90.21 68.09
CA GLU A 613 -12.10 90.82 67.67
C GLU A 613 -12.23 92.30 67.36
N LYS A 614 -13.36 92.73 66.78
CA LYS A 614 -13.65 94.14 66.55
C LYS A 614 -13.68 94.91 67.87
N VAL A 615 -14.44 94.41 68.85
CA VAL A 615 -14.52 95.01 70.19
C VAL A 615 -13.17 94.98 70.92
N LEU A 616 -12.43 93.89 70.83
CA LEU A 616 -11.10 93.76 71.44
C LEU A 616 -10.04 94.65 70.77
N LYS A 617 -10.18 95.02 69.49
CA LYS A 617 -9.28 95.95 68.78
C LYS A 617 -9.66 97.43 68.91
N GLU A 618 -10.94 97.79 68.83
CA GLU A 618 -11.38 99.20 68.80
C GLU A 618 -11.02 99.95 70.10
N GLY A 619 -11.01 99.28 71.26
CA GLY A 619 -10.52 99.88 72.51
C GLY A 619 -9.00 99.86 72.73
N SER A 620 -8.16 99.67 71.69
CA SER A 620 -6.69 99.74 71.83
C SER A 620 -6.09 101.05 71.31
N GLU A 621 -6.88 101.89 70.63
CA GLU A 621 -6.49 103.23 70.22
C GLU A 621 -7.18 104.26 71.12
N GLN A 622 -6.39 105.07 71.83
CA GLN A 622 -6.87 106.20 72.60
C GLN A 622 -7.57 107.20 71.65
N GLY A 623 -8.89 107.16 71.54
CA GLY A 623 -9.65 108.08 70.67
C GLY A 623 -11.14 107.80 70.54
N ASP A 624 -11.92 108.26 71.52
CA ASP A 624 -13.23 108.94 71.37
C ASP A 624 -14.38 108.31 70.53
N THR A 625 -14.41 107.00 70.29
CA THR A 625 -15.66 106.30 69.94
C THR A 625 -15.75 104.99 70.71
N GLY A 626 -16.38 105.03 71.89
CA GLY A 626 -16.68 103.83 72.65
C GLY A 626 -17.54 102.86 71.83
N VAL A 627 -17.24 101.57 71.91
CA VAL A 627 -18.10 100.52 71.36
C VAL A 627 -19.48 100.62 72.03
N SER A 628 -20.56 100.67 71.24
CA SER A 628 -21.94 100.73 71.76
C SER A 628 -22.23 99.52 72.65
N PHE A 629 -22.93 99.75 73.77
CA PHE A 629 -23.36 98.70 74.70
C PHE A 629 -24.17 97.59 74.00
N GLU A 630 -24.92 97.94 72.95
CA GLU A 630 -25.68 97.01 72.11
C GLU A 630 -24.78 95.94 71.45
N VAL A 631 -23.52 96.26 71.12
CA VAL A 631 -22.58 95.33 70.49
C VAL A 631 -22.04 94.31 71.51
N TYR A 632 -21.89 94.70 72.77
CA TYR A 632 -21.51 93.78 73.85
C TYR A 632 -22.64 92.78 74.14
N GLU A 633 -23.89 93.25 74.21
CA GLU A 633 -25.07 92.38 74.34
C GLU A 633 -25.21 91.45 73.14
N GLU A 634 -24.94 91.92 71.92
CA GLU A 634 -24.96 91.12 70.70
C GLU A 634 -23.90 89.99 70.74
N ILE A 635 -22.65 90.29 71.11
CA ILE A 635 -21.59 89.26 71.26
C ILE A 635 -21.97 88.24 72.33
N GLU A 636 -22.52 88.71 73.45
CA GLU A 636 -22.93 87.82 74.53
C GLU A 636 -24.07 86.90 74.08
N ALA A 637 -25.05 87.43 73.35
CA ALA A 637 -26.15 86.67 72.77
C ALA A 637 -25.66 85.63 71.75
N ILE A 638 -24.79 86.02 70.81
CA ILE A 638 -24.20 85.11 69.81
C ILE A 638 -23.36 84.04 70.51
N GLY A 639 -22.54 84.42 71.50
CA GLY A 639 -21.70 83.50 72.27
C GLY A 639 -22.50 82.48 73.08
N ARG A 640 -23.56 82.90 73.78
CA ARG A 640 -24.49 82.01 74.49
C ARG A 640 -25.19 81.06 73.52
N SER A 641 -25.72 81.59 72.40
CA SER A 641 -26.39 80.79 71.38
C SER A 641 -25.45 79.74 70.75
N LEU A 642 -24.19 80.09 70.50
CA LEU A 642 -23.18 79.15 70.00
C LEU A 642 -22.86 78.05 71.02
N LEU A 643 -22.73 78.41 72.30
CA LEU A 643 -22.51 77.44 73.39
C LEU A 643 -23.68 76.47 73.54
N ASP A 644 -24.91 76.96 73.47
CA ASP A 644 -26.11 76.12 73.50
C ASP A 644 -26.11 75.17 72.30
N ARG A 645 -25.84 75.69 71.11
CA ARG A 645 -25.83 74.90 69.87
C ARG A 645 -24.76 73.80 69.85
N LEU A 646 -23.62 74.01 70.51
CA LEU A 646 -22.60 72.97 70.66
C LEU A 646 -23.09 71.73 71.43
N THR A 647 -24.12 71.88 72.27
CA THR A 647 -24.70 70.78 73.06
C THR A 647 -25.86 70.07 72.37
N VAL A 648 -26.39 70.65 71.28
CA VAL A 648 -27.53 70.10 70.54
C VAL A 648 -27.05 68.97 69.62
N PRO A 649 -27.71 67.80 69.61
CA PRO A 649 -27.43 66.75 68.63
C PRO A 649 -27.89 67.14 67.22
N VAL A 650 -27.23 66.55 66.23
CA VAL A 650 -27.76 66.45 64.86
C VAL A 650 -28.86 65.40 64.87
N VAL A 651 -30.10 65.80 64.57
CA VAL A 651 -31.23 64.88 64.45
C VAL A 651 -31.37 64.42 63.01
N PHE A 652 -31.19 63.12 62.77
CA PHE A 652 -31.35 62.52 61.45
C PHE A 652 -32.82 62.36 61.06
N PRO A 653 -33.12 62.22 59.75
CA PRO A 653 -34.50 62.05 59.28
C PRO A 653 -35.24 60.81 59.82
N ASP A 654 -34.52 59.83 60.34
CA ASP A 654 -35.07 58.64 61.01
C ASP A 654 -35.29 58.83 62.52
N GLY A 655 -35.02 60.03 63.04
CA GLY A 655 -35.13 60.39 64.44
C GLY A 655 -33.93 60.02 65.30
N SER A 656 -32.87 59.42 64.71
CA SER A 656 -31.65 59.13 65.46
C SER A 656 -30.83 60.41 65.72
N GLU A 657 -30.22 60.48 66.91
CA GLU A 657 -29.40 61.61 67.32
C GLU A 657 -27.91 61.27 67.19
N GLN A 658 -27.14 62.17 66.58
CA GLN A 658 -25.69 62.09 66.50
C GLN A 658 -25.03 63.36 67.03
N TYR A 659 -23.86 63.23 67.64
CA TYR A 659 -23.12 64.35 68.19
C TYR A 659 -21.83 64.57 67.41
N PHE A 660 -21.43 65.84 67.28
CA PHE A 660 -20.07 66.15 66.81
C PHE A 660 -19.07 65.82 67.91
N GLY A 661 -18.11 64.95 67.60
CA GLY A 661 -17.02 64.57 68.49
C GLY A 661 -17.47 63.89 69.77
N SER A 662 -16.49 63.67 70.65
CA SER A 662 -16.78 63.27 72.02
C SER A 662 -17.24 64.47 72.86
N PRO A 663 -17.90 64.25 74.01
CA PRO A 663 -18.19 65.31 74.98
C PRO A 663 -16.94 66.12 75.38
N SER A 664 -15.77 65.49 75.37
CA SER A 664 -14.50 66.17 75.68
C SER A 664 -14.07 67.14 74.57
N ASP A 665 -14.31 66.80 73.31
CA ASP A 665 -13.96 67.65 72.16
C ASP A 665 -14.84 68.90 72.11
N MET A 666 -16.16 68.71 72.33
CA MET A 666 -17.12 69.81 72.44
C MET A 666 -16.80 70.72 73.65
N ALA A 667 -16.41 70.13 74.78
CA ALA A 667 -16.04 70.90 75.97
C ALA A 667 -14.82 71.81 75.74
N SER A 668 -13.86 71.39 74.93
CA SER A 668 -12.69 72.19 74.55
C SER A 668 -13.10 73.44 73.76
N SER A 669 -13.93 73.27 72.72
CA SER A 669 -14.43 74.40 71.92
C SER A 669 -15.33 75.34 72.74
N ALA A 670 -16.19 74.78 73.59
CA ALA A 670 -17.02 75.56 74.51
C ALA A 670 -16.18 76.33 75.55
N LYS A 671 -15.06 75.76 76.03
CA LYS A 671 -14.15 76.46 76.94
C LYS A 671 -13.53 77.68 76.25
N HIS A 672 -13.04 77.52 75.01
CA HIS A 672 -12.45 78.63 74.25
C HIS A 672 -13.43 79.80 74.06
N ILE A 673 -14.67 79.50 73.67
CA ILE A 673 -15.73 80.51 73.52
C ILE A 673 -15.99 81.22 74.85
N ARG A 674 -16.14 80.49 75.97
CA ARG A 674 -16.34 81.09 77.29
C ARG A 674 -15.18 81.97 77.74
N ASP A 675 -13.94 81.54 77.49
CA ASP A 675 -12.76 82.31 77.87
C ASP A 675 -12.66 83.60 77.04
N LYS A 676 -13.01 83.57 75.74
CA LYS A 676 -13.09 84.77 74.90
C LYS A 676 -14.25 85.70 75.29
N MET A 677 -15.41 85.15 75.68
CA MET A 677 -16.53 85.93 76.24
C MET A 677 -16.13 86.65 77.53
N LYS A 678 -15.40 85.99 78.44
CA LYS A 678 -14.88 86.63 79.66
C LYS A 678 -13.93 87.79 79.33
N LEU A 679 -13.11 87.65 78.29
CA LEU A 679 -12.20 88.71 77.88
C LEU A 679 -12.97 89.94 77.35
N VAL A 680 -14.04 89.71 76.58
CA VAL A 680 -14.95 90.77 76.13
C VAL A 680 -15.67 91.43 77.31
N GLU A 681 -16.11 90.65 78.29
CA GLU A 681 -16.76 91.14 79.51
C GLU A 681 -15.84 91.99 80.38
N VAL A 682 -14.59 91.55 80.60
CA VAL A 682 -13.57 92.35 81.29
C VAL A 682 -13.36 93.68 80.56
N LYS A 683 -13.37 93.67 79.22
CA LYS A 683 -13.25 94.89 78.43
C LYS A 683 -14.49 95.79 78.53
N ARG A 684 -15.69 95.22 78.63
CA ARG A 684 -16.93 95.96 78.91
C ARG A 684 -16.82 96.71 80.24
N MET A 685 -16.44 96.00 81.31
CA MET A 685 -16.25 96.58 82.64
C MET A 685 -15.19 97.69 82.64
N GLN A 686 -14.06 97.50 81.92
CA GLN A 686 -13.05 98.54 81.76
C GLN A 686 -13.57 99.78 81.02
N GLN A 687 -14.42 99.59 80.00
CA GLN A 687 -15.05 100.70 79.29
C GLN A 687 -16.08 101.41 80.17
N GLU A 688 -16.88 100.68 80.96
CA GLU A 688 -17.81 101.24 81.95
C GLU A 688 -17.07 102.03 83.05
N GLU A 689 -15.92 101.52 83.54
CA GLU A 689 -15.06 102.24 84.49
C GLU A 689 -14.46 103.52 83.87
N VAL A 690 -14.03 103.49 82.60
CA VAL A 690 -13.54 104.68 81.89
C VAL A 690 -14.66 105.70 81.65
N VAL A 691 -15.87 105.25 81.30
CA VAL A 691 -17.04 106.14 81.16
C VAL A 691 -17.43 106.74 82.51
N GLN A 692 -17.42 105.96 83.60
CA GLN A 692 -17.66 106.48 84.96
C GLN A 692 -16.57 107.46 85.42
N GLN A 693 -15.29 107.21 85.11
CA GLN A 693 -14.20 108.14 85.41
C GLN A 693 -14.30 109.44 84.60
N GLN A 694 -14.72 109.38 83.34
CA GLN A 694 -15.00 110.56 82.53
C GLN A 694 -16.23 111.34 83.04
N GLU A 695 -17.27 110.65 83.51
CA GLU A 695 -18.44 111.29 84.15
C GLU A 695 -18.07 111.95 85.51
N GLU A 696 -17.20 111.33 86.32
CA GLU A 696 -16.68 111.89 87.58
C GLU A 696 -15.68 113.06 87.36
N GLU A 697 -14.84 113.03 86.31
CA GLU A 697 -13.98 114.17 85.92
C GLU A 697 -14.81 115.36 85.40
N VAL A 698 -15.96 115.11 84.77
CA VAL A 698 -16.89 116.16 84.31
C VAL A 698 -17.68 116.77 85.49
N GLU A 699 -18.01 116.01 86.53
CA GLU A 699 -18.65 116.54 87.75
C GLU A 699 -17.69 117.32 88.67
N THR A 700 -16.36 117.13 88.56
CA THR A 700 -15.36 117.82 89.38
C THR A 700 -14.69 119.03 88.71
N ALA A 701 -15.05 119.37 87.47
CA ALA A 701 -14.57 120.58 86.79
C ALA A 701 -15.30 121.85 87.26
N PRO A 702 -14.61 122.86 87.84
CA PRO A 702 -15.22 124.14 88.21
C PRO A 702 -15.50 125.02 86.97
N GLN A 703 -16.71 125.57 86.87
CA GLN A 703 -17.12 126.57 85.88
C GLN A 703 -16.50 127.97 86.16
N ASP A 704 -15.91 128.58 85.11
CA ASP A 704 -15.54 129.98 84.87
C ASP A 704 -14.60 130.76 85.82
N SER A 705 -13.39 131.10 85.34
CA SER A 705 -13.01 132.45 84.83
C SER A 705 -11.60 132.49 84.25
#